data_AF-A0A0K9NB77-F1
#
_entry.id   AF-A0A0K9NB77-F1
#
_cell.length_a   1.000
_cell.length_b   1.000
_cell.length_c   1.000
_cell.angle_alpha   90.00
_cell.angle_beta   90.00
_cell.angle_gamma   90.00
#
_symmetry.space_group_name_H-M   'P 1'
#
loop_
_entity.id
_entity.type
_entity.pdbx_description
1 polymer ?
#
loop_
_entity_poly.entity_id
_entity_poly.type
_entity_poly.pdbx_seq_one_letter_code
_entity_poly.pdbx_strand_id
1 'polypeptide(L)'
;MAYMEALSGGNLRSDVESGMFIVELGSQKVFWSQGTLKTMKRPRNGERIEDYFACMLHEDDVARFMGDYVKIADGTFCSSANLYRMRNLYGYYQYMGVRLWPVEDTLSDVIYLAGIISEADYYNIIDPVTALPNNYSFRKYLFEKVGEDGRWAVIMLGIDDFSNINELFSYSTGDLLLQDCARRIQKLLPENASLFRLDGDGFGIVMQDCDEEDVKEWYTRLKKSCIAEKFSAAEYKFLLTISGGACCFPKDGKDFETLYRNAGKALQTSKKSGKNCLVVYSEDLAEKDKRHASLLSALRESVVLGFKGFYMVYQPIVNAKNQQLVGCEALLRWDTPVFPQEEEISPVEFIPILEENGLMLEMGRWVLETAIRQCAEWCRYKADFQMNINVSSLQFEVPSFKFLLMDMLTDYRVNPANITLELTESGKVKDPVVLSKEFDFIRAQGVHIALDDFGTGYSSLEVLRLLSADELKIDRSFLERISYNVTDQALLSTLVNLSRNMNMEVCVEGIEDSKMEEHVCRLNPDLLQGYFYSYPLRVKEFEAKYFTGLLAGTYTIAERSRPEHSQSLVYASFRPAQPMKAQEMIDSAYAGIFQVGIDEQFSLLTCNEGYRRMLGYTAQEMEKKFKNHALGLVHPDDIEYVNEEIRRQLGESDTVTIEFRVVRKDGWPIWIVGTGNVYRGADGTSSLVVVIINNDANKRRQIARENEYTTAEKILANLPTGVKCVRFDADFTIDYISKSMLNLTGYTRDEISQIFDNKYINLIYEEDRALVTNDILEQLKVSNIVTMKYRSPCKDGRLIWLETISKLCEADEDGIQRAYSMVMDITDSGEKRADTEQGLNITNRYEMVAEQLGEYYMEYDFASDKMAFSDNFNRIFGYEGKISLSEVMARVHEEDVPALMEGIAAAKNGIRPDPVELRLLVPGKTYRWLSVTMTVPEKFGDKPMTVLAKLTDIDEEKRELEQLRIKSQRDSTTDLLNKAATEERIRNVLDGACDGDYYAFFMIDVDHFKKVNDTYGHFTGDAVLHSLARRIQKRFRKADIIGRVGGDEFLAFMSYSGEVREVISKAEALVDELHQPMGINDESVRATVSIGVSCYPEDGRDFYDLYRRADSALYRRKSMNRDGFCLAARFEAPAE
;
A
#
# COMPACT_ATOMS: atom_id res chain seq x y z
N MET A 1 39.18 12.96 18.69
CA MET A 1 40.62 12.91 19.06
C MET A 1 41.12 14.17 19.75
N ALA A 2 41.39 15.31 19.07
CA ALA A 2 42.03 16.50 19.71
C ALA A 2 41.32 17.06 20.98
N TYR A 3 40.03 16.76 21.15
CA TYR A 3 39.25 17.07 22.35
C TYR A 3 39.52 16.15 23.57
N MET A 4 40.04 14.94 23.37
CA MET A 4 40.17 13.90 24.40
C MET A 4 41.40 14.12 25.30
N GLU A 5 42.52 14.61 24.75
CA GLU A 5 43.75 14.91 25.52
C GLU A 5 43.53 16.00 26.58
N ALA A 6 42.46 16.79 26.47
CA ALA A 6 42.08 17.83 27.43
C ALA A 6 41.30 17.31 28.66
N LEU A 7 40.85 16.05 28.69
CA LEU A 7 39.90 15.53 29.69
C LEU A 7 40.51 15.25 31.08
N SER A 8 41.84 15.32 31.24
CA SER A 8 42.56 15.07 32.50
C SER A 8 42.15 16.00 33.67
N GLY A 9 41.42 17.08 33.41
CA GLY A 9 40.95 18.07 34.39
C GLY A 9 39.48 17.92 34.86
N GLY A 10 38.76 16.85 34.49
CA GLY A 10 37.41 16.58 35.01
C GLY A 10 36.30 17.56 34.60
N ASN A 11 36.53 18.38 33.56
CA ASN A 11 35.52 19.22 32.91
C ASN A 11 35.73 19.15 31.40
N LEU A 12 34.65 19.24 30.61
CA LEU A 12 34.78 19.50 29.17
C LEU A 12 35.26 20.96 28.98
N ARG A 13 36.48 21.14 28.49
CA ARG A 13 37.02 22.45 28.09
C ARG A 13 36.42 22.85 26.74
N SER A 14 35.20 23.38 26.79
CA SER A 14 34.46 23.86 25.63
C SER A 14 33.51 24.98 26.02
N ASP A 15 33.47 26.06 25.23
CA ASP A 15 32.51 27.16 25.37
C ASP A 15 31.10 26.79 24.84
N VAL A 16 30.76 25.50 24.87
CA VAL A 16 29.46 24.95 24.46
C VAL A 16 28.42 25.33 25.51
N GLU A 17 27.53 26.24 25.13
CA GLU A 17 26.40 26.67 25.96
C GLU A 17 25.32 25.61 26.12
N SER A 18 25.26 24.63 25.21
CA SER A 18 24.34 23.50 25.26
C SER A 18 24.62 22.57 26.45
N GLY A 19 23.56 22.05 27.07
CA GLY A 19 23.67 21.00 28.08
C GLY A 19 24.18 19.70 27.47
N MET A 20 25.44 19.34 27.71
CA MET A 20 26.06 18.09 27.27
C MET A 20 26.77 17.38 28.43
N PHE A 21 26.76 16.05 28.41
CA PHE A 21 27.52 15.20 29.33
C PHE A 21 28.07 13.96 28.60
N ILE A 22 29.10 13.34 29.18
CA ILE A 22 29.71 12.11 28.68
C ILE A 22 30.02 11.19 29.87
N VAL A 23 29.57 9.94 29.82
CA VAL A 23 29.82 8.89 30.82
C VAL A 23 30.85 7.90 30.27
N GLU A 24 31.86 7.54 31.06
CA GLU A 24 32.80 6.44 30.76
C GLU A 24 32.20 5.12 31.24
N LEU A 25 31.76 4.25 30.31
CA LEU A 25 31.13 2.98 30.68
C LEU A 25 32.15 2.06 31.37
N GLY A 26 31.73 1.41 32.45
CA GLY A 26 32.59 0.61 33.32
C GLY A 26 33.33 1.41 34.41
N SER A 27 33.73 2.67 34.16
CA SER A 27 34.39 3.52 35.16
C SER A 27 33.41 4.40 35.96
N GLN A 28 32.24 4.70 35.39
CA GLN A 28 31.21 5.59 35.95
C GLN A 28 31.66 7.04 36.18
N LYS A 29 32.81 7.46 35.62
CA LYS A 29 33.19 8.89 35.55
C LYS A 29 32.28 9.63 34.58
N VAL A 30 31.90 10.85 34.93
CA VAL A 30 31.03 11.71 34.10
C VAL A 30 31.65 13.10 33.91
N PHE A 31 31.78 13.49 32.65
CA PHE A 31 32.25 14.81 32.22
C PHE A 31 31.05 15.68 31.82
N TRP A 32 31.07 16.96 32.21
CA TRP A 32 29.93 17.88 32.03
C TRP A 32 30.38 19.15 31.27
N SER A 33 29.53 19.68 30.39
CA SER A 33 29.73 21.00 29.78
C SER A 33 29.41 22.14 30.76
N GLN A 34 29.88 23.36 30.46
CA GLN A 34 29.46 24.56 31.20
C GLN A 34 27.95 24.79 31.05
N GLY A 35 27.36 24.51 29.88
CA GLY A 35 25.93 24.57 29.64
C GLY A 35 25.11 23.77 30.66
N THR A 36 25.43 22.48 30.87
CA THR A 36 24.63 21.62 31.79
C THR A 36 24.65 22.14 33.22
N LEU A 37 25.76 22.77 33.62
CA LEU A 37 25.97 23.32 34.96
C LEU A 37 25.24 24.67 35.18
N LYS A 38 24.74 25.31 34.13
CA LYS A 38 23.78 26.44 34.23
C LYS A 38 22.36 25.96 34.56
N THR A 39 21.99 24.73 34.19
CA THR A 39 20.60 24.24 34.19
C THR A 39 20.32 23.16 35.24
N MET A 40 21.33 22.35 35.61
CA MET A 40 21.21 21.28 36.61
C MET A 40 22.34 21.30 37.64
N LYS A 41 22.12 20.63 38.78
CA LYS A 41 23.10 20.50 39.86
C LYS A 41 24.17 19.47 39.48
N ARG A 42 25.29 19.42 40.21
CA ARG A 42 26.27 18.33 40.07
C ARG A 42 25.84 17.11 40.92
N PRO A 43 26.12 15.87 40.47
CA PRO A 43 26.08 14.71 41.34
C PRO A 43 27.04 14.87 42.53
N ARG A 44 26.79 14.15 43.61
CA ARG A 44 27.65 14.10 44.79
C ARG A 44 28.87 13.21 44.52
N ASN A 45 29.99 13.47 45.20
CA ASN A 45 31.19 12.65 45.06
C ASN A 45 30.90 11.19 45.46
N GLY A 46 31.00 10.26 44.50
CA GLY A 46 30.73 8.83 44.70
C GLY A 46 29.27 8.40 44.47
N GLU A 47 28.40 9.31 44.02
CA GLU A 47 27.03 9.01 43.58
C GLU A 47 27.07 8.36 42.18
N ARG A 48 26.31 7.28 41.97
CA ARG A 48 26.22 6.64 40.64
C ARG A 48 25.43 7.51 39.68
N ILE A 49 25.71 7.41 38.38
CA ILE A 49 24.99 8.18 37.36
C ILE A 49 23.54 7.72 37.22
N GLU A 50 23.27 6.43 37.42
CA GLU A 50 21.90 5.88 37.41
C GLU A 50 21.07 6.46 38.57
N ASP A 51 21.61 6.44 39.79
CA ASP A 51 20.96 6.98 40.99
C ASP A 51 20.76 8.50 40.89
N TYR A 52 21.74 9.21 40.33
CA TYR A 52 21.67 10.65 40.09
C TYR A 52 20.53 11.01 39.12
N PHE A 53 20.44 10.37 37.96
CA PHE A 53 19.37 10.65 37.01
C PHE A 53 18.00 10.25 37.57
N ALA A 54 17.89 9.11 38.26
CA ALA A 54 16.65 8.71 38.93
C ALA A 54 16.17 9.76 39.98
N CYS A 55 17.09 10.42 40.69
CA CYS A 55 16.75 11.50 41.64
C CYS A 55 16.36 12.84 40.97
N MET A 56 16.74 13.03 39.70
CA MET A 56 16.45 14.23 38.91
C MET A 56 15.17 14.09 38.07
N LEU A 57 14.75 12.87 37.74
CA LEU A 57 13.57 12.55 36.93
C LEU A 57 12.27 12.54 37.75
N HIS A 58 11.13 12.57 37.04
CA HIS A 58 9.81 12.27 37.61
C HIS A 58 9.64 10.75 37.73
N GLU A 59 8.94 10.28 38.75
CA GLU A 59 8.90 8.86 39.12
C GLU A 59 8.45 7.93 37.97
N ASP A 60 7.34 8.23 37.30
CA ASP A 60 6.86 7.54 36.11
C ASP A 60 7.71 7.75 34.82
N ASP A 61 8.69 8.67 34.83
CA ASP A 61 9.67 8.83 33.75
C ASP A 61 10.99 8.06 33.99
N VAL A 62 11.31 7.66 35.23
CA VAL A 62 12.55 6.94 35.58
C VAL A 62 12.67 5.64 34.80
N ALA A 63 11.62 4.81 34.79
CA ALA A 63 11.67 3.49 34.16
C ALA A 63 11.93 3.59 32.64
N ARG A 64 11.35 4.58 31.95
CA ARG A 64 11.61 4.83 30.51
C ARG A 64 13.05 5.28 30.28
N PHE A 65 13.55 6.24 31.06
CA PHE A 65 14.93 6.73 30.93
C PHE A 65 15.96 5.62 31.15
N MET A 66 15.76 4.79 32.18
CA MET A 66 16.66 3.68 32.49
C MET A 66 16.63 2.59 31.42
N GLY A 67 15.47 2.33 30.80
CA GLY A 67 15.35 1.44 29.65
C GLY A 67 16.15 1.92 28.44
N ASP A 68 16.02 3.20 28.08
CA ASP A 68 16.79 3.82 27.00
C ASP A 68 18.30 3.81 27.29
N TYR A 69 18.69 4.17 28.51
CA TYR A 69 20.09 4.19 28.95
C TYR A 69 20.76 2.82 28.82
N VAL A 70 20.09 1.75 29.28
CA VAL A 70 20.62 0.37 29.20
C VAL A 70 20.76 -0.08 27.75
N LYS A 71 19.71 0.10 26.93
CA LYS A 71 19.71 -0.32 25.52
C LYS A 71 20.78 0.36 24.66
N ILE A 72 21.29 1.53 25.06
CA ILE A 72 22.40 2.19 24.34
C ILE A 72 23.75 1.77 24.91
N ALA A 73 23.83 1.53 26.22
CA ALA A 73 25.04 1.04 26.88
C ALA A 73 25.37 -0.43 26.54
N ASP A 74 24.37 -1.25 26.17
CA ASP A 74 24.54 -2.63 25.68
C ASP A 74 24.60 -2.75 24.14
N GLY A 75 24.40 -1.64 23.41
CA GLY A 75 24.47 -1.59 21.95
C GLY A 75 23.20 -1.98 21.19
N THR A 76 22.10 -2.33 21.88
CA THR A 76 20.79 -2.61 21.26
C THR A 76 20.25 -1.43 20.45
N PHE A 77 20.51 -0.19 20.91
CA PHE A 77 20.10 1.06 20.28
C PHE A 77 21.32 1.93 19.95
N CYS A 78 21.46 2.36 18.70
CA CYS A 78 22.53 3.28 18.28
C CYS A 78 22.36 4.71 18.82
N SER A 79 21.16 5.08 19.27
CA SER A 79 20.86 6.31 20.01
C SER A 79 19.46 6.23 20.63
N SER A 80 19.15 7.18 21.53
CA SER A 80 17.77 7.56 21.85
C SER A 80 17.63 9.07 21.79
N ALA A 81 16.44 9.51 21.41
CA ALA A 81 15.95 10.85 21.64
C ALA A 81 14.57 10.72 22.33
N ASN A 82 14.41 11.26 23.53
CA ASN A 82 13.14 11.22 24.26
C ASN A 82 12.92 12.46 25.14
N LEU A 83 11.66 12.77 25.45
CA LEU A 83 11.29 13.84 26.40
C LEU A 83 11.14 13.26 27.82
N TYR A 84 11.63 14.00 28.81
CA TYR A 84 11.57 13.59 30.22
C TYR A 84 11.31 14.80 31.14
N ARG A 85 10.49 14.62 32.18
CA ARG A 85 10.29 15.59 33.25
C ARG A 85 11.49 15.56 34.19
N MET A 86 12.36 16.54 34.09
CA MET A 86 13.57 16.68 34.93
C MET A 86 13.44 17.86 35.90
N ARG A 87 14.05 17.75 37.08
CA ARG A 87 14.11 18.84 38.07
C ARG A 87 15.14 19.88 37.67
N ASN A 88 14.70 21.13 37.47
CA ASN A 88 15.62 22.26 37.29
C ASN A 88 16.31 22.66 38.62
N LEU A 89 17.24 23.63 38.58
CA LEU A 89 17.98 24.09 39.77
C LEU A 89 17.08 24.48 40.97
N TYR A 90 15.87 24.96 40.70
CA TYR A 90 14.89 25.39 41.70
C TYR A 90 14.05 24.24 42.27
N GLY A 91 14.14 23.04 41.69
CA GLY A 91 13.46 21.82 42.15
C GLY A 91 12.12 21.53 41.47
N TYR A 92 11.67 22.34 40.52
CA TYR A 92 10.46 22.11 39.74
C TYR A 92 10.72 21.18 38.57
N TYR A 93 9.74 20.33 38.25
CA TYR A 93 9.77 19.49 37.05
C TYR A 93 9.48 20.30 35.79
N GLN A 94 10.32 20.12 34.78
CA GLN A 94 10.23 20.74 33.45
C GLN A 94 10.51 19.67 32.39
N TYR A 95 9.82 19.72 31.25
CA TYR A 95 10.09 18.81 30.14
C TYR A 95 11.41 19.20 29.45
N MET A 96 12.37 18.28 29.51
CA MET A 96 13.67 18.38 28.85
C MET A 96 13.76 17.28 27.79
N GLY A 97 14.23 17.65 26.60
CA GLY A 97 14.66 16.69 25.59
C GLY A 97 16.02 16.12 25.99
N VAL A 98 16.08 14.81 26.22
CA VAL A 98 17.35 14.10 26.39
C VAL A 98 17.65 13.33 25.12
N ARG A 99 18.88 13.48 24.62
CA ARG A 99 19.46 12.60 23.59
C ARG A 99 20.64 11.84 24.19
N LEU A 100 20.78 10.58 23.81
CA LEU A 100 21.82 9.65 24.25
C LEU A 100 22.38 8.92 23.01
N TRP A 101 23.70 8.71 22.95
CA TRP A 101 24.34 7.89 21.91
C TRP A 101 25.71 7.35 22.37
N PRO A 102 26.16 6.20 21.85
CA PRO A 102 27.47 5.64 22.17
C PRO A 102 28.58 6.36 21.39
N VAL A 103 29.77 6.40 21.98
CA VAL A 103 30.99 6.95 21.39
C VAL A 103 32.13 5.98 21.70
N GLU A 104 32.62 5.28 20.69
CA GLU A 104 33.75 4.36 20.79
C GLU A 104 35.07 5.12 20.65
N ASP A 105 36.02 4.87 21.56
CA ASP A 105 37.41 5.33 21.37
C ASP A 105 38.23 4.24 20.67
N THR A 106 38.50 4.45 19.37
CA THR A 106 39.23 3.54 18.48
C THR A 106 40.71 3.33 18.85
N LEU A 107 41.19 3.93 19.96
CA LEU A 107 42.54 3.78 20.48
C LEU A 107 42.63 3.11 21.86
N SER A 108 41.51 2.85 22.55
CA SER A 108 41.54 2.39 23.95
C SER A 108 40.56 1.28 24.35
N ASP A 109 39.70 0.81 23.44
CA ASP A 109 38.60 -0.13 23.72
C ASP A 109 37.59 0.36 24.79
N VAL A 110 37.62 1.65 25.14
CA VAL A 110 36.68 2.27 26.09
C VAL A 110 35.46 2.81 25.33
N ILE A 111 34.27 2.34 25.73
CA ILE A 111 32.99 2.84 25.24
C ILE A 111 32.51 3.96 26.16
N TYR A 112 32.14 5.10 25.57
CA TYR A 112 31.53 6.22 26.27
C TYR A 112 30.06 6.35 25.88
N LEU A 113 29.20 6.80 26.81
CA LEU A 113 27.84 7.22 26.51
C LEU A 113 27.79 8.75 26.55
N ALA A 114 27.59 9.39 25.39
CA ALA A 114 27.40 10.83 25.31
C ALA A 114 25.91 11.17 25.37
N GLY A 115 25.58 12.34 25.91
CA GLY A 115 24.21 12.82 25.93
C GLY A 115 24.07 14.34 25.95
N ILE A 116 22.96 14.82 25.42
CA ILE A 116 22.54 16.24 25.43
C ILE A 116 21.21 16.36 26.16
N ILE A 117 21.08 17.43 26.95
CA ILE A 117 19.88 17.81 27.69
C ILE A 117 19.52 19.24 27.26
N SER A 118 18.40 19.41 26.57
CA SER A 118 17.91 20.68 26.03
C SER A 118 16.46 20.95 26.44
N GLU A 119 16.06 22.22 26.51
CA GLU A 119 14.65 22.57 26.74
C GLU A 119 13.77 22.16 25.54
N ALA A 120 12.48 21.94 25.78
CA ALA A 120 11.56 21.33 24.82
C ALA A 120 11.43 22.06 23.48
N ASP A 121 11.63 23.39 23.43
CA ASP A 121 11.56 24.16 22.18
C ASP A 121 12.61 23.73 21.14
N TYR A 122 13.75 23.19 21.58
CA TYR A 122 14.80 22.65 20.69
C TYR A 122 14.34 21.36 19.98
N TYR A 123 13.30 20.69 20.50
CA TYR A 123 12.76 19.46 19.93
C TYR A 123 11.89 19.69 18.70
N ASN A 124 11.29 20.88 18.56
CA ASN A 124 10.46 21.27 17.41
C ASN A 124 11.27 21.50 16.10
N ILE A 125 12.59 21.29 16.13
CA ILE A 125 13.55 21.61 15.06
C ILE A 125 14.09 20.34 14.37
N ILE A 126 13.94 19.16 14.98
CA ILE A 126 14.57 17.90 14.55
C ILE A 126 13.50 16.80 14.42
N ASP A 127 13.61 15.98 13.39
CA ASP A 127 12.77 14.79 13.19
C ASP A 127 13.22 13.63 14.11
N PRO A 128 12.30 12.99 14.86
CA PRO A 128 12.66 11.94 15.82
C PRO A 128 13.07 10.62 15.17
N VAL A 129 12.67 10.33 13.92
CA VAL A 129 12.95 9.06 13.24
C VAL A 129 14.36 9.07 12.64
N THR A 130 14.70 10.11 11.88
CA THR A 130 15.96 10.20 11.11
C THR A 130 17.02 11.07 11.78
N ALA A 131 16.71 11.75 12.89
CA ALA A 131 17.57 12.71 13.60
C ALA A 131 18.06 13.91 12.75
N LEU A 132 17.45 14.14 11.58
CA LEU A 132 17.72 15.27 10.69
C LEU A 132 16.90 16.50 11.13
N PRO A 133 17.32 17.73 10.79
CA PRO A 133 16.45 18.90 10.92
C PRO A 133 15.14 18.70 10.13
N ASN A 134 13.98 19.01 10.72
CA ASN A 134 12.66 18.72 10.16
C ASN A 134 12.17 19.74 9.10
N ASN A 135 10.93 19.58 8.61
CA ASN A 135 10.33 20.45 7.58
C ASN A 135 10.26 21.91 8.03
N TYR A 136 9.96 22.18 9.31
CA TYR A 136 10.00 23.53 9.88
C TYR A 136 11.40 24.17 9.76
N SER A 137 12.45 23.41 10.10
CA SER A 137 13.84 23.85 9.94
C SER A 137 14.26 24.03 8.49
N PHE A 138 13.78 23.20 7.57
CA PHE A 138 14.01 23.35 6.13
C PHE A 138 13.40 24.63 5.58
N ARG A 139 12.13 24.89 5.90
CA ARG A 139 11.43 26.12 5.51
C ARG A 139 12.11 27.35 6.09
N LYS A 140 12.49 27.31 7.37
CA LYS A 140 13.22 28.39 8.03
C LYS A 140 14.57 28.66 7.36
N TYR A 141 15.38 27.61 7.11
CA TYR A 141 16.70 27.76 6.49
C TYR A 141 16.60 28.34 5.06
N LEU A 142 15.61 27.92 4.28
CA LEU A 142 15.33 28.50 2.96
C LEU A 142 14.90 29.97 3.07
N PHE A 143 14.02 30.31 4.02
CA PHE A 143 13.59 31.70 4.26
C PHE A 143 14.76 32.60 4.66
N GLU A 144 15.66 32.14 5.53
CA GLU A 144 16.86 32.87 5.93
C GLU A 144 17.90 33.00 4.79
N LYS A 145 17.99 32.03 3.88
CA LYS A 145 18.86 32.09 2.68
C LYS A 145 18.34 33.00 1.57
N VAL A 146 17.03 33.25 1.51
CA VAL A 146 16.39 34.15 0.53
C VAL A 146 16.70 35.61 0.91
N GLY A 147 17.85 36.08 0.43
CA GLY A 147 18.41 37.40 0.75
C GLY A 147 19.93 37.46 0.61
N GLU A 148 20.61 36.31 0.60
CA GLU A 148 22.04 36.23 0.29
C GLU A 148 22.29 36.19 -1.23
N ASP A 149 23.27 36.98 -1.71
CA ASP A 149 23.75 36.91 -3.10
C ASP A 149 24.52 35.59 -3.34
N GLY A 150 24.03 34.77 -4.27
CA GLY A 150 24.69 33.51 -4.63
C GLY A 150 23.93 32.71 -5.69
N ARG A 151 24.45 31.53 -6.01
CA ARG A 151 23.73 30.48 -6.76
C ARG A 151 23.56 29.27 -5.85
N TRP A 152 22.38 28.71 -5.80
CA TRP A 152 22.07 27.53 -4.99
C TRP A 152 20.81 26.84 -5.48
N ALA A 153 20.67 25.56 -5.18
CA ALA A 153 19.51 24.76 -5.58
C ALA A 153 18.76 24.21 -4.38
N VAL A 154 17.42 24.22 -4.48
CA VAL A 154 16.53 23.47 -3.60
C VAL A 154 16.22 22.15 -4.29
N ILE A 155 16.35 21.04 -3.56
CA ILE A 155 15.99 19.70 -4.04
C ILE A 155 15.03 19.09 -3.02
N MET A 156 13.86 18.66 -3.47
CA MET A 156 12.96 17.79 -2.72
C MET A 156 13.07 16.37 -3.29
N LEU A 157 13.17 15.38 -2.41
CA LEU A 157 13.15 13.97 -2.74
C LEU A 157 11.92 13.30 -2.10
N GLY A 158 11.48 12.20 -2.68
CA GLY A 158 10.55 11.27 -2.06
C GLY A 158 10.89 9.82 -2.42
N ILE A 159 10.66 8.89 -1.49
CA ILE A 159 10.81 7.44 -1.72
C ILE A 159 9.60 6.96 -2.54
N ASP A 160 9.86 6.23 -3.62
CA ASP A 160 8.80 5.69 -4.46
C ASP A 160 8.08 4.53 -3.77
N ASP A 161 6.74 4.54 -3.82
CA ASP A 161 5.85 3.49 -3.29
C ASP A 161 6.03 3.12 -1.80
N PHE A 162 6.57 4.05 -1.01
CA PHE A 162 6.81 3.89 0.43
C PHE A 162 5.57 3.51 1.24
N SER A 163 4.37 4.02 0.90
CA SER A 163 3.12 3.65 1.59
C SER A 163 2.83 2.15 1.50
N ASN A 164 3.02 1.56 0.31
CA ASN A 164 2.84 0.13 0.08
C ASN A 164 3.84 -0.72 0.92
N ILE A 165 5.02 -0.18 1.24
CA ILE A 165 5.97 -0.85 2.14
C ILE A 165 5.49 -0.81 3.60
N ASN A 166 4.92 0.32 4.04
CA ASN A 166 4.32 0.41 5.39
C ASN A 166 3.10 -0.49 5.53
N GLU A 167 2.27 -0.59 4.48
CA GLU A 167 1.08 -1.44 4.41
C GLU A 167 1.40 -2.93 4.35
N LEU A 168 2.44 -3.34 3.59
CA LEU A 168 2.83 -4.76 3.44
C LEU A 168 3.73 -5.31 4.54
N PHE A 169 4.43 -4.46 5.31
CA PHE A 169 5.42 -4.91 6.30
C PHE A 169 5.19 -4.31 7.69
N SER A 170 5.24 -2.98 7.84
CA SER A 170 4.96 -2.20 9.06
C SER A 170 5.55 -0.78 8.97
N TYR A 171 4.98 0.18 9.70
CA TYR A 171 5.58 1.51 9.90
C TYR A 171 6.98 1.46 10.54
N SER A 172 7.24 0.53 11.46
CA SER A 172 8.57 0.34 12.05
C SER A 172 9.61 -0.16 11.03
N THR A 173 9.19 -0.96 10.04
CA THR A 173 10.03 -1.28 8.87
C THR A 173 10.29 -0.03 8.03
N GLY A 174 9.26 0.80 7.82
CA GLY A 174 9.37 2.10 7.16
C GLY A 174 10.37 3.06 7.82
N ASP A 175 10.33 3.19 9.14
CA ASP A 175 11.24 4.05 9.92
C ASP A 175 12.71 3.63 9.78
N LEU A 176 12.99 2.32 9.81
CA LEU A 176 14.35 1.80 9.54
C LEU A 176 14.83 2.12 8.11
N LEU A 177 13.92 2.08 7.12
CA LEU A 177 14.23 2.46 5.74
C LEU A 177 14.45 3.98 5.60
N LEU A 178 13.65 4.81 6.27
CA LEU A 178 13.85 6.26 6.34
C LEU A 178 15.21 6.62 6.95
N GLN A 179 15.63 5.90 8.01
CA GLN A 179 16.97 6.06 8.61
C GLN A 179 18.09 5.64 7.66
N ASP A 180 17.93 4.56 6.89
CA ASP A 180 18.94 4.11 5.93
C ASP A 180 19.02 5.05 4.71
N CYS A 181 17.89 5.56 4.22
CA CYS A 181 17.80 6.66 3.25
C CYS A 181 18.54 7.91 3.76
N ALA A 182 18.22 8.38 4.97
CA ALA A 182 18.86 9.55 5.57
C ALA A 182 20.39 9.41 5.61
N ARG A 183 20.89 8.28 6.14
CA ARG A 183 22.33 7.99 6.23
C ARG A 183 23.02 7.92 4.87
N ARG A 184 22.37 7.36 3.84
CA ARG A 184 22.93 7.30 2.47
C ARG A 184 22.96 8.65 1.78
N ILE A 185 21.88 9.42 1.87
CA ILE A 185 21.80 10.77 1.31
C ILE A 185 22.89 11.64 1.97
N GLN A 186 23.01 11.60 3.31
CA GLN A 186 24.03 12.33 4.06
C GLN A 186 25.47 11.94 3.67
N LYS A 187 25.73 10.64 3.43
CA LYS A 187 27.04 10.13 2.97
C LYS A 187 27.40 10.56 1.53
N LEU A 188 26.42 10.97 0.73
CA LEU A 188 26.61 11.36 -0.69
C LEU A 188 26.45 12.86 -0.96
N LEU A 189 26.11 13.66 0.06
CA LEU A 189 26.03 15.11 -0.08
C LEU A 189 27.43 15.76 -0.05
N PRO A 190 27.65 16.80 -0.88
CA PRO A 190 28.87 17.61 -0.80
C PRO A 190 28.84 18.53 0.43
N GLU A 191 30.02 18.99 0.87
CA GLU A 191 30.19 19.79 2.11
C GLU A 191 29.45 21.14 2.09
N ASN A 192 29.07 21.64 0.91
CA ASN A 192 28.29 22.86 0.70
C ASN A 192 26.77 22.65 0.72
N ALA A 193 26.28 21.42 1.00
CA ALA A 193 24.86 21.08 1.03
C ALA A 193 24.33 20.69 2.42
N SER A 194 23.12 21.13 2.74
CA SER A 194 22.40 20.83 3.99
C SER A 194 21.24 19.87 3.74
N LEU A 195 21.08 18.86 4.61
CA LEU A 195 20.03 17.84 4.56
C LEU A 195 18.96 18.05 5.63
N PHE A 196 17.71 17.86 5.23
CA PHE A 196 16.53 17.99 6.05
C PHE A 196 15.54 16.84 5.78
N ARG A 197 14.69 16.57 6.76
CA ARG A 197 13.61 15.59 6.68
C ARG A 197 12.28 16.32 6.50
N LEU A 198 11.51 15.94 5.49
CA LEU A 198 10.16 16.46 5.26
C LEU A 198 9.12 15.48 5.81
N ASP A 199 7.85 15.82 5.68
CA ASP A 199 6.74 14.95 6.10
C ASP A 199 6.63 13.70 5.18
N GLY A 200 5.93 12.67 5.65
CA GLY A 200 5.66 11.46 4.87
C GLY A 200 6.93 10.72 4.47
N ASP A 201 7.17 10.52 3.17
CA ASP A 201 8.36 9.88 2.60
C ASP A 201 9.49 10.87 2.21
N GLY A 202 9.29 12.17 2.45
CA GLY A 202 10.10 13.22 1.83
C GLY A 202 11.42 13.59 2.54
N PHE A 203 12.38 14.07 1.76
CA PHE A 203 13.63 14.72 2.21
C PHE A 203 13.85 16.04 1.47
N GLY A 204 14.41 17.04 2.16
CA GLY A 204 14.70 18.36 1.62
C GLY A 204 16.20 18.63 1.65
N ILE A 205 16.75 19.21 0.60
CA ILE A 205 18.18 19.54 0.48
C ILE A 205 18.31 20.96 -0.05
N VAL A 206 19.30 21.68 0.48
CA VAL A 206 19.75 22.96 -0.08
C VAL A 206 21.24 22.84 -0.39
N MET A 207 21.61 22.99 -1.65
CA MET A 207 22.99 22.88 -2.14
C MET A 207 23.48 24.25 -2.59
N GLN A 208 24.62 24.71 -2.06
CA GLN A 208 25.20 26.03 -2.38
C GLN A 208 26.23 25.95 -3.51
N ASP A 209 26.49 27.09 -4.16
CA ASP A 209 27.50 27.25 -5.22
C ASP A 209 27.39 26.25 -6.38
N CYS A 210 26.16 25.86 -6.72
CA CYS A 210 25.85 24.85 -7.73
C CYS A 210 24.91 25.37 -8.82
N ASP A 211 24.88 24.70 -9.96
CA ASP A 211 23.88 24.90 -11.02
C ASP A 211 23.06 23.64 -11.34
N GLU A 212 22.34 23.69 -12.47
CA GLU A 212 21.42 22.64 -12.91
C GLU A 212 22.12 21.34 -13.33
N GLU A 213 23.39 21.37 -13.77
CA GLU A 213 24.16 20.17 -14.11
C GLU A 213 24.73 19.50 -12.85
N ASP A 214 25.22 20.27 -11.88
CA ASP A 214 25.71 19.76 -10.58
C ASP A 214 24.64 18.91 -9.87
N VAL A 215 23.40 19.43 -9.82
CA VAL A 215 22.25 18.77 -9.19
C VAL A 215 21.90 17.46 -9.92
N LYS A 216 21.96 17.45 -11.26
CA LYS A 216 21.72 16.25 -12.08
C LYS A 216 22.82 15.20 -11.89
N GLU A 217 24.08 15.61 -11.78
CA GLU A 217 25.20 14.69 -11.55
C GLU A 217 25.16 14.09 -10.14
N TRP A 218 24.92 14.92 -9.13
CA TRP A 218 24.71 14.49 -7.74
C TRP A 218 23.54 13.50 -7.63
N TYR A 219 22.39 13.81 -8.23
CA TYR A 219 21.24 12.90 -8.24
C TYR A 219 21.55 11.58 -8.95
N THR A 220 22.32 11.63 -10.04
CA THR A 220 22.78 10.44 -10.77
C THR A 220 23.69 9.57 -9.90
N ARG A 221 24.50 10.16 -9.02
CA ARG A 221 25.29 9.43 -8.00
C ARG A 221 24.40 8.80 -6.92
N LEU A 222 23.41 9.54 -6.39
CA LEU A 222 22.43 9.01 -5.44
C LEU A 222 21.64 7.82 -6.01
N LYS A 223 21.03 7.98 -7.19
CA LYS A 223 20.27 6.92 -7.87
C LYS A 223 21.09 5.65 -8.09
N LYS A 224 22.38 5.79 -8.48
CA LYS A 224 23.29 4.64 -8.62
C LYS A 224 23.55 3.93 -7.29
N SER A 225 23.73 4.65 -6.19
CA SER A 225 23.91 4.06 -4.86
C SER A 225 22.66 3.30 -4.37
N CYS A 226 21.47 3.88 -4.54
CA CYS A 226 20.20 3.25 -4.15
C CYS A 226 19.92 1.94 -4.91
N ILE A 227 20.41 1.81 -6.15
CA ILE A 227 20.26 0.60 -6.97
C ILE A 227 21.37 -0.43 -6.66
N ALA A 228 22.60 0.03 -6.38
CA ALA A 228 23.75 -0.86 -6.17
C ALA A 228 23.78 -1.51 -4.78
N GLU A 229 23.39 -0.77 -3.74
CA GLU A 229 23.34 -1.26 -2.36
C GLU A 229 21.86 -1.41 -1.94
N LYS A 230 21.37 -2.64 -1.74
CA LYS A 230 20.00 -2.84 -1.24
C LYS A 230 19.81 -2.22 0.14
N PHE A 231 18.64 -1.65 0.40
CA PHE A 231 18.24 -1.15 1.71
C PHE A 231 17.91 -2.33 2.61
N SER A 232 18.32 -2.28 3.88
CA SER A 232 18.12 -3.38 4.83
C SER A 232 17.35 -2.89 6.05
N ALA A 233 16.23 -3.54 6.35
CA ALA A 233 15.42 -3.27 7.54
C ALA A 233 14.96 -4.61 8.12
N ALA A 234 15.25 -4.81 9.42
CA ALA A 234 15.23 -6.13 10.05
C ALA A 234 15.97 -7.19 9.18
N GLU A 235 15.29 -8.29 8.85
CA GLU A 235 15.79 -9.37 7.98
C GLU A 235 15.61 -9.12 6.46
N TYR A 236 14.82 -8.10 6.09
CA TYR A 236 14.40 -7.86 4.71
C TYR A 236 15.36 -6.95 3.94
N LYS A 237 15.46 -7.17 2.61
CA LYS A 237 16.34 -6.41 1.70
C LYS A 237 15.60 -5.82 0.51
N PHE A 238 15.28 -4.54 0.62
CA PHE A 238 14.47 -3.76 -0.32
C PHE A 238 15.33 -3.15 -1.43
N LEU A 239 14.72 -3.00 -2.62
CA LEU A 239 15.21 -2.14 -3.69
C LEU A 239 14.31 -0.90 -3.70
N LEU A 240 14.76 0.19 -3.10
CA LEU A 240 14.02 1.47 -3.13
C LEU A 240 14.49 2.29 -4.33
N THR A 241 13.53 2.92 -5.00
CA THR A 241 13.82 4.05 -5.89
C THR A 241 13.40 5.35 -5.23
N ILE A 242 14.02 6.44 -5.66
CA ILE A 242 13.76 7.79 -5.18
C ILE A 242 13.41 8.63 -6.40
N SER A 243 12.39 9.47 -6.28
CA SER A 243 12.07 10.54 -7.22
C SER A 243 12.51 11.89 -6.66
N GLY A 244 12.88 12.82 -7.54
CA GLY A 244 13.37 14.15 -7.17
C GLY A 244 12.68 15.28 -7.94
N GLY A 245 12.56 16.43 -7.28
CA GLY A 245 12.19 17.71 -7.86
C GLY A 245 13.17 18.79 -7.43
N ALA A 246 13.66 19.61 -8.35
CA ALA A 246 14.63 20.67 -8.01
C ALA A 246 14.34 22.01 -8.70
N CYS A 247 14.83 23.10 -8.11
CA CYS A 247 14.81 24.45 -8.69
C CYS A 247 16.04 25.27 -8.23
N CYS A 248 16.57 26.12 -9.10
CA CYS A 248 17.80 26.89 -8.88
C CYS A 248 17.51 28.37 -8.61
N PHE A 249 17.99 28.91 -7.48
CA PHE A 249 17.98 30.35 -7.20
C PHE A 249 19.14 31.06 -7.92
N PRO A 250 18.96 32.29 -8.45
CA PRO A 250 17.71 33.09 -8.50
C PRO A 250 16.92 32.93 -9.82
N LYS A 251 17.18 31.85 -10.59
CA LYS A 251 16.58 31.56 -11.91
C LYS A 251 15.10 31.19 -11.77
N ASP A 252 14.81 30.17 -10.97
CA ASP A 252 13.51 29.50 -10.88
C ASP A 252 12.62 30.04 -9.74
N GLY A 253 13.08 31.09 -9.06
CA GLY A 253 12.41 31.77 -7.95
C GLY A 253 13.33 32.78 -7.27
N LYS A 254 12.75 33.84 -6.69
CA LYS A 254 13.49 34.87 -5.93
C LYS A 254 13.00 35.02 -4.48
N ASP A 255 11.97 34.27 -4.13
CA ASP A 255 11.30 34.24 -2.85
C ASP A 255 11.15 32.78 -2.38
N PHE A 256 11.03 32.58 -1.07
CA PHE A 256 10.94 31.25 -0.46
C PHE A 256 9.74 30.44 -1.00
N GLU A 257 8.56 31.05 -1.12
CA GLU A 257 7.34 30.37 -1.56
C GLU A 257 7.47 29.83 -2.98
N THR A 258 8.02 30.64 -3.89
CA THR A 258 8.22 30.24 -5.28
C THR A 258 9.20 29.09 -5.39
N LEU A 259 10.33 29.13 -4.66
CA LEU A 259 11.28 28.00 -4.67
C LEU A 259 10.67 26.72 -4.07
N TYR A 260 10.07 26.80 -2.87
CA TYR A 260 9.46 25.64 -2.20
C TYR A 260 8.34 25.02 -3.04
N ARG A 261 7.47 25.86 -3.62
CA ARG A 261 6.40 25.45 -4.54
C ARG A 261 6.94 24.84 -5.83
N ASN A 262 7.99 25.40 -6.41
CA ASN A 262 8.51 24.96 -7.71
C ASN A 262 9.31 23.65 -7.59
N ALA A 263 10.09 23.46 -6.53
CA ALA A 263 10.70 22.17 -6.20
C ALA A 263 9.63 21.09 -5.90
N GLY A 264 8.59 21.44 -5.13
CA GLY A 264 7.47 20.55 -4.83
C GLY A 264 6.66 20.13 -6.06
N LYS A 265 6.38 21.07 -6.97
CA LYS A 265 5.80 20.79 -8.29
C LYS A 265 6.65 19.81 -9.09
N ALA A 266 7.95 20.09 -9.22
CA ALA A 266 8.88 19.20 -9.92
C ALA A 266 8.91 17.78 -9.33
N LEU A 267 8.78 17.63 -7.99
CA LEU A 267 8.69 16.31 -7.34
C LEU A 267 7.36 15.59 -7.63
N GLN A 268 6.24 16.32 -7.71
CA GLN A 268 4.98 15.74 -8.18
C GLN A 268 5.06 15.32 -9.66
N THR A 269 5.71 16.12 -10.51
CA THR A 269 5.96 15.78 -11.91
C THR A 269 6.79 14.50 -12.04
N SER A 270 7.90 14.36 -11.30
CA SER A 270 8.71 13.13 -11.35
C SER A 270 7.99 11.90 -10.82
N LYS A 271 7.18 12.03 -9.76
CA LYS A 271 6.32 10.94 -9.28
C LYS A 271 5.19 10.57 -10.27
N LYS A 272 4.71 11.48 -11.12
CA LYS A 272 3.80 11.17 -12.25
C LYS A 272 4.53 10.61 -13.48
N SER A 273 5.71 11.13 -13.86
CA SER A 273 6.40 10.82 -15.12
C SER A 273 7.25 9.53 -15.09
N GLY A 274 6.75 8.47 -14.44
CA GLY A 274 7.41 7.16 -14.38
C GLY A 274 8.27 6.88 -13.16
N LYS A 275 8.39 7.84 -12.22
CA LYS A 275 9.17 7.71 -10.96
C LYS A 275 10.68 7.49 -11.18
N ASN A 276 11.43 7.30 -10.09
CA ASN A 276 12.87 7.04 -10.11
C ASN A 276 13.68 8.11 -10.88
N CYS A 277 13.19 9.35 -10.97
CA CYS A 277 13.76 10.38 -11.85
C CYS A 277 13.80 11.76 -11.18
N LEU A 278 14.74 12.60 -11.62
CA LEU A 278 14.81 14.00 -11.24
C LEU A 278 14.14 14.84 -12.33
N VAL A 279 13.17 15.67 -11.94
CA VAL A 279 12.71 16.81 -12.75
C VAL A 279 13.32 18.07 -12.16
N VAL A 280 13.86 18.94 -13.02
CA VAL A 280 14.19 20.32 -12.65
C VAL A 280 13.08 21.21 -13.20
N TYR A 281 12.66 22.20 -12.41
CA TYR A 281 11.63 23.14 -12.79
C TYR A 281 12.00 23.97 -14.03
N SER A 282 11.00 24.24 -14.88
CA SER A 282 11.04 25.23 -15.96
C SER A 282 9.72 26.00 -16.02
N GLU A 283 9.70 27.16 -16.69
CA GLU A 283 8.45 27.92 -16.87
C GLU A 283 7.42 27.14 -17.71
N ASP A 284 7.87 26.34 -18.69
CA ASP A 284 7.00 25.46 -19.51
C ASP A 284 6.19 24.47 -18.65
N LEU A 285 6.74 24.03 -17.51
CA LEU A 285 6.07 23.15 -16.58
C LEU A 285 4.90 23.85 -15.87
N ALA A 286 5.10 25.12 -15.48
CA ALA A 286 4.07 25.93 -14.86
C ALA A 286 2.96 26.37 -15.84
N GLU A 287 3.28 26.56 -17.12
CA GLU A 287 2.28 26.80 -18.16
C GLU A 287 1.40 25.56 -18.40
N LYS A 288 1.99 24.35 -18.41
CA LYS A 288 1.24 23.09 -18.51
C LYS A 288 0.30 22.87 -17.32
N ASP A 289 0.76 23.09 -16.09
CA ASP A 289 -0.10 23.03 -14.89
C ASP A 289 -1.29 24.00 -14.99
N LYS A 290 -1.03 25.23 -15.44
CA LYS A 290 -2.06 26.27 -15.61
C LYS A 290 -3.09 25.85 -16.68
N ARG A 291 -2.63 25.32 -17.82
CA ARG A 291 -3.49 24.80 -18.89
C ARG A 291 -4.36 23.64 -18.38
N HIS A 292 -3.77 22.67 -17.68
CA HIS A 292 -4.49 21.53 -17.09
C HIS A 292 -5.59 21.97 -16.11
N ALA A 293 -5.31 22.97 -15.26
CA ALA A 293 -6.32 23.55 -14.35
C ALA A 293 -7.45 24.27 -15.10
N SER A 294 -7.12 25.03 -16.17
CA SER A 294 -8.12 25.68 -17.03
C SER A 294 -8.99 24.67 -17.80
N LEU A 295 -8.39 23.61 -18.34
CA LEU A 295 -9.09 22.51 -19.01
C LEU A 295 -10.07 21.84 -18.03
N LEU A 296 -9.63 21.46 -16.83
CA LEU A 296 -10.49 20.86 -15.81
C LEU A 296 -11.71 21.73 -15.45
N SER A 297 -11.50 23.04 -15.31
CA SER A 297 -12.61 23.97 -15.01
C SER A 297 -13.63 24.00 -16.15
N ALA A 298 -13.17 24.09 -17.40
CA ALA A 298 -14.06 24.16 -18.57
C ALA A 298 -14.72 22.82 -18.90
N LEU A 299 -14.07 21.68 -18.62
CA LEU A 299 -14.65 20.33 -18.74
C LEU A 299 -15.83 20.18 -17.77
N ARG A 300 -15.64 20.56 -16.50
CA ARG A 300 -16.72 20.51 -15.49
C ARG A 300 -17.92 21.38 -15.88
N GLU A 301 -17.68 22.59 -16.38
CA GLU A 301 -18.76 23.44 -16.91
C GLU A 301 -19.46 22.78 -18.11
N SER A 302 -18.70 22.21 -19.05
CA SER A 302 -19.24 21.58 -20.27
C SER A 302 -20.13 20.37 -19.95
N VAL A 303 -19.73 19.51 -19.01
CA VAL A 303 -20.51 18.36 -18.54
C VAL A 303 -21.79 18.84 -17.82
N VAL A 304 -21.68 19.76 -16.86
CA VAL A 304 -22.83 20.31 -16.10
C VAL A 304 -23.85 21.02 -17.01
N LEU A 305 -23.40 21.63 -18.11
CA LEU A 305 -24.26 22.22 -19.15
C LEU A 305 -24.81 21.21 -20.17
N GLY A 306 -24.77 19.91 -19.87
CA GLY A 306 -25.34 18.84 -20.70
C GLY A 306 -24.42 18.42 -21.85
N PHE A 307 -23.14 18.20 -21.56
CA PHE A 307 -22.09 17.87 -22.53
C PHE A 307 -21.92 18.92 -23.65
N LYS A 308 -22.18 20.19 -23.32
CA LYS A 308 -22.11 21.31 -24.27
C LYS A 308 -20.67 21.48 -24.79
N GLY A 309 -20.50 21.39 -26.11
CA GLY A 309 -19.20 21.51 -26.78
C GLY A 309 -18.56 20.17 -27.15
N PHE A 310 -19.01 19.05 -26.58
CA PHE A 310 -18.59 17.72 -27.01
C PHE A 310 -19.28 17.32 -28.31
N TYR A 311 -18.55 16.61 -29.17
CA TYR A 311 -19.06 16.01 -30.41
C TYR A 311 -18.25 14.76 -30.77
N MET A 312 -18.88 13.87 -31.56
CA MET A 312 -18.21 12.70 -32.11
C MET A 312 -17.75 12.95 -33.54
N VAL A 313 -16.58 12.46 -33.89
CA VAL A 313 -16.08 12.29 -35.26
C VAL A 313 -15.79 10.82 -35.51
N TYR A 314 -15.83 10.39 -36.77
CA TYR A 314 -15.81 8.97 -37.13
C TYR A 314 -14.66 8.70 -38.10
N GLN A 315 -13.76 7.77 -37.77
CA GLN A 315 -12.64 7.38 -38.63
C GLN A 315 -12.93 6.02 -39.28
N PRO A 316 -12.85 5.88 -40.61
CA PRO A 316 -13.25 4.66 -41.31
C PRO A 316 -12.24 3.52 -41.13
N ILE A 317 -12.76 2.32 -40.84
CA ILE A 317 -12.02 1.06 -40.79
C ILE A 317 -12.32 0.28 -42.07
N VAL A 318 -11.27 -0.16 -42.78
CA VAL A 318 -11.40 -0.92 -44.03
C VAL A 318 -10.82 -2.32 -43.92
N ASN A 319 -11.35 -3.26 -44.70
CA ASN A 319 -10.81 -4.62 -44.76
C ASN A 319 -9.53 -4.65 -45.61
N ALA A 320 -8.46 -5.24 -45.08
CA ALA A 320 -7.14 -5.23 -45.72
C ALA A 320 -7.12 -5.85 -47.13
N LYS A 321 -7.98 -6.85 -47.38
CA LYS A 321 -7.92 -7.70 -48.57
C LYS A 321 -8.72 -7.16 -49.76
N ASN A 322 -9.79 -6.39 -49.51
CA ASN A 322 -10.64 -5.81 -50.55
C ASN A 322 -10.72 -4.27 -50.52
N GLN A 323 -10.14 -3.63 -49.49
CA GLN A 323 -10.10 -2.17 -49.29
C GLN A 323 -11.49 -1.51 -49.21
N GLN A 324 -12.52 -2.29 -48.86
CA GLN A 324 -13.88 -1.80 -48.65
C GLN A 324 -14.11 -1.43 -47.18
N LEU A 325 -15.02 -0.48 -46.95
CA LEU A 325 -15.43 -0.04 -45.62
C LEU A 325 -16.12 -1.18 -44.85
N VAL A 326 -15.58 -1.50 -43.69
CA VAL A 326 -16.18 -2.43 -42.71
C VAL A 326 -17.02 -1.64 -41.71
N GLY A 327 -16.46 -0.56 -41.18
CA GLY A 327 -17.06 0.20 -40.09
C GLY A 327 -16.34 1.52 -39.82
N CYS A 328 -16.45 2.03 -38.61
CA CYS A 328 -15.66 3.16 -38.13
C CYS A 328 -15.41 3.13 -36.63
N GLU A 329 -14.35 3.80 -36.20
CA GLU A 329 -14.12 4.16 -34.82
C GLU A 329 -14.83 5.49 -34.48
N ALA A 330 -15.54 5.53 -33.34
CA ALA A 330 -16.21 6.71 -32.81
C ALA A 330 -15.31 7.47 -31.83
N LEU A 331 -14.70 8.55 -32.33
CA LEU A 331 -13.72 9.37 -31.63
C LEU A 331 -14.35 10.62 -31.00
N LEU A 332 -14.11 10.82 -29.70
CA LEU A 332 -14.58 12.01 -28.96
C LEU A 332 -13.74 13.26 -29.30
N ARG A 333 -14.40 14.41 -29.39
CA ARG A 333 -13.80 15.75 -29.52
C ARG A 333 -14.57 16.78 -28.68
N TRP A 334 -13.92 17.90 -28.38
CA TRP A 334 -14.47 18.93 -27.49
C TRP A 334 -14.04 20.34 -27.94
N ASP A 335 -15.02 21.15 -28.36
CA ASP A 335 -14.87 22.58 -28.64
C ASP A 335 -15.35 23.38 -27.41
N THR A 336 -14.56 24.35 -26.91
CA THR A 336 -14.99 25.25 -25.81
C THR A 336 -14.60 26.70 -26.10
N PRO A 337 -15.47 27.70 -25.82
CA PRO A 337 -15.18 29.12 -26.06
C PRO A 337 -14.15 29.72 -25.08
N VAL A 338 -13.67 28.94 -24.12
CA VAL A 338 -12.60 29.35 -23.18
C VAL A 338 -11.22 29.35 -23.86
N PHE A 339 -11.03 28.50 -24.87
CA PHE A 339 -9.85 28.45 -25.72
C PHE A 339 -10.21 28.96 -27.13
N PRO A 340 -9.29 29.58 -27.89
CA PRO A 340 -9.59 30.11 -29.22
C PRO A 340 -9.95 29.00 -30.22
N GLN A 341 -10.82 29.29 -31.21
CA GLN A 341 -11.23 28.34 -32.25
C GLN A 341 -10.11 27.91 -33.22
N GLU A 342 -8.91 28.46 -33.07
CA GLU A 342 -7.70 28.08 -33.83
C GLU A 342 -6.83 27.04 -33.08
N GLU A 343 -7.25 26.62 -31.88
CA GLU A 343 -6.51 25.70 -31.00
C GLU A 343 -7.34 24.41 -30.74
N GLU A 344 -7.09 23.35 -31.54
CA GLU A 344 -7.74 22.04 -31.34
C GLU A 344 -7.24 21.40 -30.04
N ILE A 345 -8.15 21.13 -29.09
CA ILE A 345 -7.82 20.49 -27.83
C ILE A 345 -7.71 18.97 -28.06
N SER A 346 -6.50 18.44 -27.95
CA SER A 346 -6.24 17.02 -28.17
C SER A 346 -6.98 16.15 -27.13
N PRO A 347 -7.60 15.01 -27.54
CA PRO A 347 -8.14 14.02 -26.61
C PRO A 347 -7.14 13.55 -25.55
N VAL A 348 -5.85 13.47 -25.91
CA VAL A 348 -4.75 13.10 -25.00
C VAL A 348 -4.57 14.12 -23.86
N GLU A 349 -4.98 15.38 -24.05
CA GLU A 349 -4.96 16.37 -22.98
C GLU A 349 -6.18 16.28 -22.04
N PHE A 350 -7.37 15.94 -22.56
CA PHE A 350 -8.62 16.06 -21.79
C PHE A 350 -9.21 14.74 -21.28
N ILE A 351 -8.97 13.60 -21.94
CA ILE A 351 -9.46 12.29 -21.47
C ILE A 351 -8.83 11.91 -20.12
N PRO A 352 -7.50 12.02 -19.89
CA PRO A 352 -6.92 11.75 -18.57
C PRO A 352 -7.48 12.65 -17.46
N ILE A 353 -7.89 13.88 -17.79
CA ILE A 353 -8.52 14.79 -16.83
C ILE A 353 -9.93 14.31 -16.46
N LEU A 354 -10.69 13.77 -17.43
CA LEU A 354 -12.00 13.15 -17.17
C LEU A 354 -11.86 11.87 -16.32
N GLU A 355 -10.82 11.07 -16.55
CA GLU A 355 -10.50 9.87 -15.76
C GLU A 355 -10.05 10.22 -14.33
N GLU A 356 -9.04 11.07 -14.15
CA GLU A 356 -8.53 11.49 -12.82
C GLU A 356 -9.61 12.16 -11.95
N ASN A 357 -10.69 12.69 -12.54
CA ASN A 357 -11.78 13.38 -11.83
C ASN A 357 -13.10 12.59 -11.77
N GLY A 358 -13.14 11.34 -12.26
CA GLY A 358 -14.34 10.49 -12.26
C GLY A 358 -15.46 10.92 -13.23
N LEU A 359 -15.25 11.99 -14.01
CA LEU A 359 -16.20 12.52 -15.00
C LEU A 359 -16.38 11.56 -16.19
N MET A 360 -15.41 10.66 -16.41
CA MET A 360 -15.44 9.67 -17.49
C MET A 360 -16.66 8.72 -17.43
N LEU A 361 -17.25 8.49 -16.25
CA LEU A 361 -18.46 7.66 -16.15
C LEU A 361 -19.70 8.32 -16.77
N GLU A 362 -19.86 9.64 -16.59
CA GLU A 362 -20.94 10.41 -17.19
C GLU A 362 -20.68 10.63 -18.70
N MET A 363 -19.43 10.96 -19.05
CA MET A 363 -19.01 11.15 -20.45
C MET A 363 -19.15 9.86 -21.27
N GLY A 364 -18.67 8.73 -20.75
CA GLY A 364 -18.71 7.43 -21.42
C GLY A 364 -20.12 6.94 -21.71
N ARG A 365 -21.10 7.25 -20.84
CA ARG A 365 -22.52 7.01 -21.12
C ARG A 365 -23.00 7.81 -22.34
N TRP A 366 -22.66 9.09 -22.43
CA TRP A 366 -23.05 9.95 -23.55
C TRP A 366 -22.37 9.54 -24.87
N VAL A 367 -21.12 9.09 -24.80
CA VAL A 367 -20.37 8.54 -25.95
C VAL A 367 -21.06 7.29 -26.47
N LEU A 368 -21.35 6.31 -25.59
CA LEU A 368 -22.05 5.07 -25.96
C LEU A 368 -23.43 5.34 -26.56
N GLU A 369 -24.26 6.17 -25.90
CA GLU A 369 -25.60 6.52 -26.41
C GLU A 369 -25.52 7.15 -27.81
N THR A 370 -24.54 8.04 -28.02
CA THR A 370 -24.36 8.76 -29.28
C THR A 370 -23.85 7.85 -30.40
N ALA A 371 -22.86 6.99 -30.13
CA ALA A 371 -22.28 6.08 -31.10
C ALA A 371 -23.23 4.91 -31.45
N ILE A 372 -23.91 4.31 -30.47
CA ILE A 372 -24.92 3.27 -30.70
C ILE A 372 -26.09 3.84 -31.53
N ARG A 373 -26.57 5.05 -31.20
CA ARG A 373 -27.60 5.74 -32.00
C ARG A 373 -27.14 6.01 -33.44
N GLN A 374 -25.88 6.41 -33.65
CA GLN A 374 -25.36 6.63 -35.01
C GLN A 374 -25.19 5.31 -35.78
N CYS A 375 -24.76 4.24 -35.10
CA CYS A 375 -24.71 2.90 -35.67
C CYS A 375 -26.10 2.42 -36.14
N ALA A 376 -27.16 2.67 -35.36
CA ALA A 376 -28.55 2.37 -35.72
C ALA A 376 -29.06 3.10 -36.99
N GLU A 377 -28.43 4.22 -37.36
CA GLU A 377 -28.69 4.91 -38.62
C GLU A 377 -27.83 4.36 -39.77
N TRP A 378 -26.55 4.10 -39.52
CA TRP A 378 -25.62 3.62 -40.55
C TRP A 378 -25.82 2.14 -40.93
N CYS A 379 -26.35 1.33 -40.01
CA CYS A 379 -26.89 -0.01 -40.27
C CYS A 379 -27.98 -0.02 -41.37
N ARG A 380 -28.62 1.11 -41.68
CA ARG A 380 -29.63 1.23 -42.76
C ARG A 380 -29.01 1.36 -44.15
N TYR A 381 -27.73 1.76 -44.24
CA TYR A 381 -26.98 1.85 -45.49
C TYR A 381 -26.12 0.59 -45.72
N LYS A 382 -25.55 0.03 -44.65
CA LYS A 382 -24.78 -1.22 -44.64
C LYS A 382 -25.17 -2.02 -43.39
N ALA A 383 -25.90 -3.14 -43.55
CA ALA A 383 -26.46 -3.89 -42.41
C ALA A 383 -25.39 -4.53 -41.51
N ASP A 384 -24.21 -4.81 -42.06
CA ASP A 384 -23.02 -5.35 -41.40
C ASP A 384 -21.97 -4.24 -41.15
N PHE A 385 -22.41 -3.02 -40.84
CA PHE A 385 -21.54 -1.90 -40.46
C PHE A 385 -21.09 -2.05 -39.01
N GLN A 386 -19.78 -2.03 -38.76
CA GLN A 386 -19.23 -2.04 -37.40
C GLN A 386 -19.05 -0.61 -36.85
N MET A 387 -19.37 -0.42 -35.57
CA MET A 387 -19.08 0.80 -34.83
C MET A 387 -18.18 0.44 -33.65
N ASN A 388 -16.92 0.84 -33.75
CA ASN A 388 -15.94 0.68 -32.68
C ASN A 388 -16.05 1.87 -31.71
N ILE A 389 -16.05 1.60 -30.39
CA ILE A 389 -16.28 2.59 -29.34
C ILE A 389 -15.26 2.40 -28.22
N ASN A 390 -14.48 3.45 -27.96
CA ASN A 390 -13.54 3.52 -26.84
C ASN A 390 -14.24 3.52 -25.47
N VAL A 391 -13.77 2.67 -24.55
CA VAL A 391 -14.30 2.48 -23.20
C VAL A 391 -13.14 2.39 -22.19
N SER A 392 -13.13 3.29 -21.19
CA SER A 392 -12.14 3.26 -20.11
C SER A 392 -12.34 2.04 -19.21
N SER A 393 -11.25 1.47 -18.69
CA SER A 393 -11.31 0.37 -17.70
C SER A 393 -12.12 0.74 -16.45
N LEU A 394 -12.18 2.03 -16.08
CA LEU A 394 -13.03 2.53 -14.98
C LEU A 394 -14.53 2.31 -15.23
N GLN A 395 -14.97 2.19 -16.48
CA GLN A 395 -16.36 1.88 -16.82
C GLN A 395 -16.66 0.38 -16.63
N PHE A 396 -15.70 -0.50 -16.96
CA PHE A 396 -15.83 -1.94 -16.72
C PHE A 396 -15.79 -2.31 -15.23
N GLU A 397 -15.17 -1.50 -14.37
CA GLU A 397 -15.25 -1.65 -12.92
C GLU A 397 -16.65 -1.40 -12.33
N VAL A 398 -17.57 -0.77 -13.08
CA VAL A 398 -18.93 -0.47 -12.63
C VAL A 398 -19.87 -1.64 -12.96
N PRO A 399 -20.40 -2.41 -11.97
CA PRO A 399 -21.16 -3.64 -12.26
C PRO A 399 -22.47 -3.44 -13.03
N SER A 400 -22.99 -2.20 -13.09
CA SER A 400 -24.17 -1.83 -13.88
C SER A 400 -23.87 -1.53 -15.36
N PHE A 401 -22.60 -1.41 -15.75
CA PHE A 401 -22.18 -1.04 -17.12
C PHE A 401 -22.73 -1.98 -18.19
N LYS A 402 -22.60 -3.29 -17.99
CA LYS A 402 -23.14 -4.31 -18.91
C LYS A 402 -24.65 -4.22 -19.12
N PHE A 403 -25.41 -3.87 -18.07
CA PHE A 403 -26.86 -3.73 -18.18
C PHE A 403 -27.23 -2.46 -18.95
N LEU A 404 -26.58 -1.34 -18.64
CA LEU A 404 -26.73 -0.07 -19.38
C LEU A 404 -26.44 -0.24 -20.88
N LEU A 405 -25.41 -1.01 -21.24
CA LEU A 405 -25.07 -1.35 -22.62
C LEU A 405 -26.21 -2.14 -23.30
N MET A 406 -26.68 -3.22 -22.69
CA MET A 406 -27.73 -4.07 -23.27
C MET A 406 -29.09 -3.36 -23.37
N ASP A 407 -29.40 -2.48 -22.42
CA ASP A 407 -30.57 -1.60 -22.49
C ASP A 407 -30.46 -0.66 -23.70
N MET A 408 -29.32 0.02 -23.89
CA MET A 408 -29.09 0.90 -25.06
C MET A 408 -29.18 0.17 -26.40
N LEU A 409 -28.57 -1.02 -26.53
CA LEU A 409 -28.65 -1.82 -27.75
C LEU A 409 -30.10 -2.22 -28.07
N THR A 410 -30.88 -2.55 -27.03
CA THR A 410 -32.30 -2.90 -27.13
C THR A 410 -33.16 -1.70 -27.56
N ASP A 411 -32.98 -0.54 -26.92
CA ASP A 411 -33.75 0.68 -27.19
C ASP A 411 -33.52 1.23 -28.61
N TYR A 412 -32.24 1.30 -29.04
CA TYR A 412 -31.89 1.73 -30.40
C TYR A 412 -32.03 0.61 -31.45
N ARG A 413 -32.29 -0.63 -31.03
CA ARG A 413 -32.43 -1.83 -31.87
C ARG A 413 -31.20 -2.11 -32.72
N VAL A 414 -30.02 -1.91 -32.15
CA VAL A 414 -28.74 -2.29 -32.75
C VAL A 414 -28.49 -3.77 -32.44
N ASN A 415 -28.13 -4.55 -33.45
CA ASN A 415 -27.66 -5.92 -33.26
C ASN A 415 -26.29 -5.87 -32.53
N PRO A 416 -26.09 -6.60 -31.41
CA PRO A 416 -24.83 -6.60 -30.66
C PRO A 416 -23.57 -6.76 -31.54
N ALA A 417 -23.63 -7.61 -32.56
CA ALA A 417 -22.51 -7.87 -33.48
C ALA A 417 -22.26 -6.76 -34.53
N ASN A 418 -22.81 -5.56 -34.32
CA ASN A 418 -22.48 -4.32 -35.04
C ASN A 418 -21.72 -3.32 -34.14
N ILE A 419 -21.38 -3.69 -32.90
CA ILE A 419 -20.61 -2.88 -31.95
C ILE A 419 -19.35 -3.62 -31.51
N THR A 420 -18.21 -2.92 -31.56
CA THR A 420 -16.95 -3.33 -30.93
C THR A 420 -16.64 -2.37 -29.78
N LEU A 421 -16.25 -2.88 -28.62
CA LEU A 421 -15.75 -2.07 -27.50
C LEU A 421 -14.22 -2.14 -27.45
N GLU A 422 -13.57 -0.97 -27.48
CA GLU A 422 -12.12 -0.82 -27.43
C GLU A 422 -11.68 -0.47 -26.01
N LEU A 423 -10.81 -1.29 -25.41
CA LEU A 423 -10.23 -1.02 -24.10
C LEU A 423 -8.93 -0.22 -24.23
N THR A 424 -8.92 1.02 -23.73
CA THR A 424 -7.75 1.92 -23.75
C THR A 424 -6.73 1.58 -22.65
N GLU A 425 -5.44 1.49 -22.99
CA GLU A 425 -4.37 1.12 -22.02
C GLU A 425 -4.15 2.16 -20.89
N SER A 426 -4.69 3.38 -21.01
CA SER A 426 -4.54 4.46 -20.01
C SER A 426 -4.96 4.08 -18.58
N GLY A 427 -5.96 3.21 -18.44
CA GLY A 427 -6.55 2.84 -17.16
C GLY A 427 -5.98 1.57 -16.56
N LYS A 428 -5.32 1.67 -15.39
CA LYS A 428 -4.78 0.52 -14.64
C LYS A 428 -5.85 -0.54 -14.33
N VAL A 429 -5.77 -1.68 -15.02
CA VAL A 429 -6.57 -2.88 -14.70
C VAL A 429 -6.20 -3.38 -13.30
N LYS A 430 -7.09 -3.15 -12.32
CA LYS A 430 -6.87 -3.56 -10.92
C LYS A 430 -7.00 -5.08 -10.72
N ASP A 431 -7.94 -5.70 -11.43
CA ASP A 431 -8.21 -7.13 -11.38
C ASP A 431 -8.52 -7.67 -12.80
N PRO A 432 -7.55 -8.35 -13.46
CA PRO A 432 -7.76 -8.95 -14.77
C PRO A 432 -8.79 -10.09 -14.78
N VAL A 433 -9.04 -10.76 -13.64
CA VAL A 433 -9.96 -11.90 -13.53
C VAL A 433 -11.41 -11.43 -13.44
N VAL A 434 -11.66 -10.27 -12.81
CA VAL A 434 -12.97 -9.60 -12.88
C VAL A 434 -13.22 -9.05 -14.29
N LEU A 435 -12.23 -8.37 -14.89
CA LEU A 435 -12.38 -7.81 -16.25
C LEU A 435 -12.66 -8.91 -17.30
N SER A 436 -11.95 -10.05 -17.22
CA SER A 436 -12.17 -11.21 -18.09
C SER A 436 -13.61 -11.76 -18.02
N LYS A 437 -14.22 -11.80 -16.82
CA LYS A 437 -15.62 -12.24 -16.64
C LYS A 437 -16.64 -11.27 -17.24
N GLU A 438 -16.37 -9.97 -17.18
CA GLU A 438 -17.22 -8.97 -17.83
C GLU A 438 -17.08 -9.05 -19.36
N PHE A 439 -15.87 -9.31 -19.87
CA PHE A 439 -15.61 -9.54 -21.29
C PHE A 439 -16.37 -10.79 -21.81
N ASP A 440 -16.25 -11.93 -21.12
CA ASP A 440 -16.97 -13.15 -21.46
C ASP A 440 -18.50 -12.94 -21.44
N PHE A 441 -19.04 -12.17 -20.49
CA PHE A 441 -20.47 -11.86 -20.44
C PHE A 441 -20.94 -11.00 -21.64
N ILE A 442 -20.18 -9.96 -21.97
CA ILE A 442 -20.50 -9.02 -23.06
C ILE A 442 -20.40 -9.72 -24.42
N ARG A 443 -19.36 -10.53 -24.63
CA ARG A 443 -19.18 -11.35 -25.85
C ARG A 443 -20.22 -12.46 -25.98
N ALA A 444 -20.71 -13.02 -24.86
CA ALA A 444 -21.83 -13.96 -24.88
C ALA A 444 -23.16 -13.33 -25.35
N GLN A 445 -23.29 -12.00 -25.38
CA GLN A 445 -24.41 -11.31 -26.03
C GLN A 445 -24.15 -10.98 -27.52
N GLY A 446 -22.94 -11.22 -28.02
CA GLY A 446 -22.52 -10.96 -29.39
C GLY A 446 -21.88 -9.60 -29.65
N VAL A 447 -21.54 -8.81 -28.62
CA VAL A 447 -20.74 -7.59 -28.77
C VAL A 447 -19.26 -7.97 -28.89
N HIS A 448 -18.54 -7.39 -29.85
CA HIS A 448 -17.11 -7.64 -30.04
C HIS A 448 -16.26 -6.85 -29.03
N ILE A 449 -15.09 -7.37 -28.65
CA ILE A 449 -14.13 -6.67 -27.78
C ILE A 449 -12.76 -6.59 -28.43
N ALA A 450 -12.21 -5.38 -28.48
CA ALA A 450 -10.91 -5.06 -29.01
C ALA A 450 -9.96 -4.58 -27.90
N LEU A 451 -8.68 -4.95 -28.01
CA LEU A 451 -7.59 -4.39 -27.19
C LEU A 451 -6.85 -3.32 -27.99
N ASP A 452 -6.71 -2.12 -27.42
CA ASP A 452 -6.12 -0.95 -28.07
C ASP A 452 -4.70 -0.63 -27.56
N ASP A 453 -3.99 0.28 -28.24
CA ASP A 453 -2.64 0.79 -27.90
C ASP A 453 -1.53 -0.28 -27.71
N PHE A 454 -1.76 -1.53 -28.17
CA PHE A 454 -1.00 -2.69 -27.71
C PHE A 454 0.51 -2.59 -27.98
N GLY A 455 1.26 -2.43 -26.89
CA GLY A 455 2.73 -2.46 -26.87
C GLY A 455 3.40 -1.13 -26.53
N THR A 456 2.63 -0.09 -26.18
CA THR A 456 3.19 1.19 -25.68
C THR A 456 3.40 1.20 -24.16
N GLY A 457 2.60 0.45 -23.39
CA GLY A 457 2.61 0.43 -21.93
C GLY A 457 2.98 -0.90 -21.25
N TYR A 458 2.25 -1.22 -20.18
CA TYR A 458 2.53 -2.35 -19.26
C TYR A 458 1.95 -3.69 -19.74
N SER A 459 1.28 -3.73 -20.90
CA SER A 459 0.66 -4.91 -21.49
C SER A 459 1.58 -6.13 -21.60
N SER A 460 1.53 -6.99 -20.59
CA SER A 460 2.22 -8.28 -20.60
C SER A 460 1.44 -9.31 -21.43
N LEU A 461 2.16 -10.27 -22.00
CA LEU A 461 1.57 -11.45 -22.66
C LEU A 461 0.69 -12.30 -21.71
N GLU A 462 0.78 -12.05 -20.40
CA GLU A 462 -0.07 -12.65 -19.38
C GLU A 462 -1.46 -12.00 -19.34
N VAL A 463 -1.57 -10.67 -19.44
CA VAL A 463 -2.87 -9.98 -19.56
C VAL A 463 -3.57 -10.38 -20.86
N LEU A 464 -2.85 -10.38 -21.99
CA LEU A 464 -3.40 -10.80 -23.28
C LEU A 464 -3.75 -12.31 -23.33
N ARG A 465 -3.23 -13.13 -22.40
CA ARG A 465 -3.65 -14.53 -22.20
C ARG A 465 -4.88 -14.68 -21.29
N LEU A 466 -5.15 -13.71 -20.42
CA LEU A 466 -6.26 -13.72 -19.46
C LEU A 466 -7.54 -13.04 -19.99
N LEU A 467 -7.41 -12.10 -20.93
CA LEU A 467 -8.55 -11.39 -21.52
C LEU A 467 -9.02 -12.05 -22.82
N SER A 468 -10.26 -12.55 -22.81
CA SER A 468 -10.93 -13.17 -23.95
C SER A 468 -11.37 -12.12 -25.01
N ALA A 469 -10.44 -11.48 -25.71
CA ALA A 469 -10.74 -10.47 -26.75
C ALA A 469 -10.91 -11.08 -28.16
N ASP A 470 -11.57 -10.33 -29.06
CA ASP A 470 -11.83 -10.71 -30.47
C ASP A 470 -10.87 -10.03 -31.45
N GLU A 471 -10.42 -8.80 -31.14
CA GLU A 471 -9.62 -7.95 -32.03
C GLU A 471 -8.40 -7.36 -31.29
N LEU A 472 -7.28 -7.23 -31.99
CA LEU A 472 -6.10 -6.49 -31.54
C LEU A 472 -5.83 -5.32 -32.49
N LYS A 473 -5.84 -4.10 -31.97
CA LYS A 473 -5.38 -2.90 -32.69
C LYS A 473 -3.89 -2.73 -32.43
N ILE A 474 -3.12 -2.41 -33.47
CA ILE A 474 -1.68 -2.18 -33.37
C ILE A 474 -1.36 -0.72 -33.73
N ASP A 475 -0.86 0.02 -32.74
CA ASP A 475 -0.61 1.46 -32.80
C ASP A 475 0.42 1.89 -33.88
N ARG A 476 0.24 3.14 -34.33
CA ARG A 476 1.09 3.95 -35.20
C ARG A 476 2.59 3.86 -34.86
N SER A 477 2.98 3.81 -33.58
CA SER A 477 4.40 3.84 -33.17
C SER A 477 5.21 2.67 -33.77
N PHE A 478 4.57 1.54 -34.06
CA PHE A 478 5.17 0.41 -34.76
C PHE A 478 5.38 0.64 -36.27
N LEU A 479 4.68 1.62 -36.86
CA LEU A 479 4.78 1.95 -38.29
C LEU A 479 5.79 3.05 -38.62
N GLU A 480 6.13 3.96 -37.71
CA GLU A 480 6.97 5.15 -38.01
C GLU A 480 8.37 4.83 -38.58
N ARG A 481 8.82 3.58 -38.38
CA ARG A 481 10.12 3.06 -38.80
C ARG A 481 10.04 1.89 -39.78
N ILE A 482 8.83 1.40 -40.09
CA ILE A 482 8.63 0.17 -40.87
C ILE A 482 9.18 0.26 -42.30
N SER A 483 9.32 1.47 -42.86
CA SER A 483 9.90 1.69 -44.19
C SER A 483 11.42 1.46 -44.27
N TYR A 484 12.14 1.33 -43.14
CA TYR A 484 13.60 1.22 -43.13
C TYR A 484 14.21 0.38 -41.98
N ASN A 485 13.45 0.07 -40.92
CA ASN A 485 13.92 -0.82 -39.85
C ASN A 485 13.38 -2.25 -40.01
N VAL A 486 14.28 -3.20 -40.27
CA VAL A 486 13.97 -4.63 -40.40
C VAL A 486 13.45 -5.22 -39.08
N THR A 487 13.88 -4.67 -37.93
CA THR A 487 13.44 -5.11 -36.60
C THR A 487 11.94 -4.88 -36.41
N ASP A 488 11.44 -3.72 -36.82
CA ASP A 488 10.05 -3.31 -36.57
C ASP A 488 9.11 -4.04 -37.56
N GLN A 489 9.57 -4.28 -38.80
CA GLN A 489 8.92 -5.21 -39.74
C GLN A 489 8.79 -6.62 -39.15
N ALA A 490 9.86 -7.15 -38.54
CA ALA A 490 9.86 -8.48 -37.93
C ALA A 490 8.95 -8.53 -36.70
N LEU A 491 8.95 -7.50 -35.86
CA LEU A 491 8.09 -7.40 -34.69
C LEU A 491 6.61 -7.33 -35.08
N LEU A 492 6.22 -6.45 -36.01
CA LEU A 492 4.83 -6.37 -36.49
C LEU A 492 4.38 -7.69 -37.13
N SER A 493 5.23 -8.34 -37.92
CA SER A 493 4.91 -9.67 -38.47
C SER A 493 4.79 -10.75 -37.38
N THR A 494 5.46 -10.60 -36.24
CA THR A 494 5.33 -11.51 -35.10
C THR A 494 4.00 -11.27 -34.37
N LEU A 495 3.59 -10.01 -34.15
CA LEU A 495 2.31 -9.65 -33.54
C LEU A 495 1.12 -10.16 -34.37
N VAL A 496 1.13 -9.92 -35.69
CA VAL A 496 0.07 -10.38 -36.61
C VAL A 496 -0.08 -11.90 -36.58
N ASN A 497 1.03 -12.66 -36.48
CA ASN A 497 0.99 -14.12 -36.41
C ASN A 497 0.62 -14.65 -35.01
N LEU A 498 1.02 -13.97 -33.92
CA LEU A 498 0.67 -14.36 -32.56
C LEU A 498 -0.84 -14.20 -32.30
N SER A 499 -1.40 -13.06 -32.67
CA SER A 499 -2.83 -12.75 -32.54
C SER A 499 -3.71 -13.80 -33.24
N ARG A 500 -3.29 -14.21 -34.45
CA ARG A 500 -3.95 -15.29 -35.21
C ARG A 500 -3.89 -16.65 -34.55
N ASN A 501 -2.77 -17.01 -33.91
CA ASN A 501 -2.69 -18.25 -33.13
C ASN A 501 -3.62 -18.23 -31.90
N MET A 502 -4.09 -17.04 -31.50
CA MET A 502 -5.08 -16.83 -30.43
C MET A 502 -6.50 -16.58 -30.97
N ASN A 503 -6.71 -16.71 -32.29
CA ASN A 503 -7.97 -16.47 -33.02
C ASN A 503 -8.50 -15.03 -32.95
N MET A 504 -7.62 -14.04 -32.74
CA MET A 504 -7.98 -12.63 -32.80
C MET A 504 -7.85 -12.08 -34.24
N GLU A 505 -8.78 -11.22 -34.66
CA GLU A 505 -8.58 -10.37 -35.83
C GLU A 505 -7.55 -9.27 -35.52
N VAL A 506 -6.87 -8.76 -36.54
CA VAL A 506 -5.81 -7.74 -36.37
C VAL A 506 -6.12 -6.51 -37.22
N CYS A 507 -6.29 -5.37 -36.52
CA CYS A 507 -6.32 -4.04 -37.11
C CYS A 507 -4.94 -3.38 -36.99
N VAL A 508 -4.53 -2.65 -38.02
CA VAL A 508 -3.27 -1.89 -38.01
C VAL A 508 -3.59 -0.41 -38.25
N GLU A 509 -3.14 0.42 -37.31
CA GLU A 509 -3.47 1.84 -37.22
C GLU A 509 -2.39 2.77 -37.77
N GLY A 510 -2.71 4.07 -37.85
CA GLY A 510 -1.72 5.10 -38.18
C GLY A 510 -1.21 5.05 -39.63
N ILE A 511 -1.93 4.40 -40.55
CA ILE A 511 -1.50 4.29 -41.95
C ILE A 511 -1.64 5.64 -42.66
N GLU A 512 -0.53 6.31 -42.94
CA GLU A 512 -0.50 7.67 -43.52
C GLU A 512 -0.27 7.71 -45.04
N ASP A 513 0.44 6.73 -45.63
CA ASP A 513 0.74 6.70 -47.07
C ASP A 513 0.62 5.31 -47.72
N SER A 514 0.59 5.28 -49.06
CA SER A 514 0.41 4.06 -49.85
C SER A 514 1.60 3.10 -49.84
N LYS A 515 2.81 3.53 -49.43
CA LYS A 515 3.94 2.62 -49.24
C LYS A 515 3.83 1.91 -47.90
N MET A 516 3.37 2.62 -46.87
CA MET A 516 3.08 2.07 -45.56
C MET A 516 1.96 1.02 -45.68
N GLU A 517 0.87 1.35 -46.37
CA GLU A 517 -0.19 0.40 -46.74
C GLU A 517 0.36 -0.84 -47.48
N GLU A 518 1.16 -0.66 -48.54
CA GLU A 518 1.72 -1.79 -49.29
C GLU A 518 2.64 -2.69 -48.43
N HIS A 519 3.35 -2.14 -47.44
CA HIS A 519 4.19 -2.94 -46.53
C HIS A 519 3.37 -3.67 -45.47
N VAL A 520 2.37 -3.00 -44.89
CA VAL A 520 1.46 -3.59 -43.90
C VAL A 520 0.64 -4.70 -44.54
N CYS A 521 0.07 -4.49 -45.73
CA CYS A 521 -0.71 -5.50 -46.45
C CYS A 521 0.07 -6.77 -46.82
N ARG A 522 1.41 -6.71 -46.97
CA ARG A 522 2.25 -7.92 -47.15
C ARG A 522 2.34 -8.79 -45.90
N LEU A 523 2.11 -8.23 -44.71
CA LEU A 523 1.95 -9.00 -43.47
C LEU A 523 0.55 -9.64 -43.40
N ASN A 524 -0.36 -9.24 -44.30
CA ASN A 524 -1.73 -9.70 -44.39
C ASN A 524 -2.45 -9.55 -43.04
N PRO A 525 -2.63 -8.35 -42.46
CA PRO A 525 -3.61 -8.15 -41.38
C PRO A 525 -5.04 -8.37 -41.91
N ASP A 526 -6.04 -8.12 -41.07
CA ASP A 526 -7.45 -8.33 -41.43
C ASP A 526 -8.20 -6.99 -41.60
N LEU A 527 -7.89 -5.98 -40.77
CA LEU A 527 -8.42 -4.62 -40.81
C LEU A 527 -7.30 -3.56 -40.90
N LEU A 528 -7.62 -2.36 -41.38
CA LEU A 528 -6.70 -1.24 -41.58
C LEU A 528 -7.38 0.10 -41.23
N GLN A 529 -6.64 0.99 -40.56
CA GLN A 529 -7.10 2.34 -40.17
C GLN A 529 -5.97 3.38 -40.36
N GLY A 530 -6.33 4.61 -40.74
CA GLY A 530 -5.37 5.71 -40.84
C GLY A 530 -5.75 6.84 -41.80
N TYR A 531 -4.94 7.91 -41.78
CA TYR A 531 -5.14 9.12 -42.57
C TYR A 531 -5.06 8.91 -44.09
N PHE A 532 -4.40 7.84 -44.55
CA PHE A 532 -4.40 7.41 -45.96
C PHE A 532 -5.83 7.18 -46.48
N TYR A 533 -6.71 6.60 -45.65
CA TYR A 533 -8.12 6.41 -45.96
C TYR A 533 -8.94 7.65 -45.65
N SER A 534 -8.81 8.16 -44.42
CA SER A 534 -9.40 9.42 -43.99
C SER A 534 -8.85 9.91 -42.66
N TYR A 535 -8.76 11.24 -42.51
CA TYR A 535 -8.92 11.88 -41.22
C TYR A 535 -10.33 11.58 -40.66
N PRO A 536 -10.54 11.62 -39.33
CA PRO A 536 -11.87 11.51 -38.72
C PRO A 536 -12.83 12.58 -39.26
N LEU A 537 -14.07 12.20 -39.56
CA LEU A 537 -15.07 13.05 -40.21
C LEU A 537 -16.29 13.31 -39.32
N ARG A 538 -16.97 14.46 -39.46
CA ARG A 538 -18.30 14.66 -38.86
C ARG A 538 -19.34 13.86 -39.68
N VAL A 539 -20.43 13.44 -39.05
CA VAL A 539 -21.48 12.52 -39.60
C VAL A 539 -21.76 12.74 -41.10
N LYS A 540 -22.14 13.97 -41.48
CA LYS A 540 -22.54 14.32 -42.86
C LYS A 540 -21.41 14.17 -43.89
N GLU A 541 -20.16 14.35 -43.47
CA GLU A 541 -18.97 14.24 -44.32
C GLU A 541 -18.62 12.77 -44.54
N PHE A 542 -18.74 11.95 -43.49
CA PHE A 542 -18.62 10.49 -43.57
C PHE A 542 -19.68 9.91 -44.50
N GLU A 543 -20.95 10.28 -44.32
CA GLU A 543 -22.08 9.89 -45.19
C GLU A 543 -21.86 10.32 -46.65
N ALA A 544 -21.42 11.56 -46.86
CA ALA A 544 -21.12 12.09 -48.20
C ALA A 544 -19.98 11.32 -48.89
N LYS A 545 -18.97 10.89 -48.15
CA LYS A 545 -17.80 10.18 -48.67
C LYS A 545 -18.05 8.69 -48.91
N TYR A 546 -18.86 8.03 -48.07
CA TYR A 546 -18.97 6.56 -48.04
C TYR A 546 -20.32 5.97 -48.42
N PHE A 547 -21.44 6.71 -48.30
CA PHE A 547 -22.79 6.16 -48.58
C PHE A 547 -23.49 6.77 -49.81
N THR A 548 -22.88 7.72 -50.51
CA THR A 548 -23.48 8.44 -51.65
C THR A 548 -23.84 7.59 -52.87
N GLY A 549 -23.40 6.33 -52.95
CA GLY A 549 -23.84 5.37 -53.97
C GLY A 549 -25.06 4.50 -53.61
N LEU A 550 -25.46 4.43 -52.32
CA LEU A 550 -26.41 3.42 -51.83
C LEU A 550 -27.90 3.85 -51.86
N LEU A 551 -28.20 5.11 -52.16
CA LEU A 551 -29.57 5.66 -52.18
C LEU A 551 -30.42 5.26 -53.41
N ALA A 552 -29.91 4.38 -54.28
CA ALA A 552 -30.54 4.06 -55.57
C ALA A 552 -30.63 2.54 -55.87
N GLY A 553 -31.28 1.77 -55.00
CA GLY A 553 -31.51 0.34 -55.24
C GLY A 553 -32.60 -0.29 -54.36
N THR A 554 -33.75 -0.64 -54.95
CA THR A 554 -34.73 -1.54 -54.32
C THR A 554 -34.21 -2.97 -54.34
N TYR A 555 -33.83 -3.52 -53.19
CA TYR A 555 -33.31 -4.89 -53.11
C TYR A 555 -34.38 -5.94 -52.79
N THR A 556 -34.81 -6.61 -53.87
CA THR A 556 -35.52 -7.89 -53.84
C THR A 556 -34.60 -9.00 -53.29
N ILE A 557 -35.16 -9.95 -52.55
CA ILE A 557 -34.45 -11.16 -52.09
C ILE A 557 -34.13 -12.07 -53.30
N ALA A 558 -32.89 -12.52 -53.45
CA ALA A 558 -32.47 -13.54 -54.40
C ALA A 558 -31.27 -14.36 -53.87
N GLU A 559 -31.16 -15.63 -54.29
CA GLU A 559 -30.23 -16.63 -53.75
C GLU A 559 -28.91 -16.81 -54.55
N ARG A 560 -27.87 -17.36 -53.87
CA ARG A 560 -26.76 -18.22 -54.38
C ARG A 560 -25.80 -17.70 -55.46
N SER A 561 -24.48 -17.92 -55.25
CA SER A 561 -23.73 -19.05 -55.86
C SER A 561 -22.20 -18.98 -55.59
N ARG A 562 -21.52 -20.13 -55.49
CA ARG A 562 -20.03 -20.26 -55.63
C ARG A 562 -19.66 -20.47 -57.10
N PRO A 563 -18.45 -20.03 -57.53
CA PRO A 563 -17.32 -20.96 -57.78
C PRO A 563 -15.98 -20.41 -57.17
N GLU A 564 -14.88 -21.14 -56.91
CA GLU A 564 -14.35 -22.48 -57.23
C GLU A 564 -13.38 -22.57 -58.45
N HIS A 565 -12.16 -23.06 -58.20
CA HIS A 565 -11.00 -23.30 -59.11
C HIS A 565 -10.31 -22.05 -59.72
N SER A 566 -9.02 -22.05 -60.18
CA SER A 566 -8.01 -23.11 -60.45
C SER A 566 -6.54 -22.62 -60.41
N GLN A 567 -5.60 -23.51 -60.01
CA GLN A 567 -4.20 -23.72 -60.52
C GLN A 567 -3.21 -22.52 -60.68
N SER A 568 -1.93 -22.45 -60.24
CA SER A 568 -0.83 -23.38 -59.83
C SER A 568 0.38 -23.30 -60.80
N LEU A 569 1.59 -23.09 -60.24
CA LEU A 569 2.95 -23.13 -60.87
C LEU A 569 3.21 -22.04 -61.95
N VAL A 570 4.41 -21.47 -62.21
CA VAL A 570 5.82 -21.54 -61.72
C VAL A 570 6.46 -20.10 -61.94
N TYR A 571 7.72 -19.71 -61.65
CA TYR A 571 9.01 -20.41 -61.43
C TYR A 571 10.06 -19.55 -60.63
N ALA A 572 11.35 -19.88 -60.79
CA ALA A 572 12.60 -19.28 -60.32
C ALA A 572 12.95 -17.88 -60.91
N SER A 573 13.88 -17.06 -60.38
CA SER A 573 14.70 -17.12 -59.14
C SER A 573 15.58 -15.86 -58.95
N PHE A 574 15.88 -15.49 -57.69
CA PHE A 574 17.20 -14.96 -57.27
C PHE A 574 17.48 -15.34 -55.80
N ARG A 575 18.75 -15.24 -55.34
CA ARG A 575 19.21 -15.71 -54.01
C ARG A 575 19.59 -14.54 -53.06
N PRO A 576 19.76 -14.78 -51.74
CA PRO A 576 19.25 -13.85 -50.71
C PRO A 576 20.28 -12.87 -50.12
N ALA A 577 19.74 -11.82 -49.50
CA ALA A 577 20.36 -11.14 -48.35
C ALA A 577 19.76 -11.71 -47.04
N GLN A 578 20.46 -11.58 -45.91
CA GLN A 578 20.19 -12.37 -44.71
C GLN A 578 19.06 -11.78 -43.84
N PRO A 579 18.14 -12.61 -43.31
CA PRO A 579 17.36 -12.22 -42.14
C PRO A 579 18.27 -12.19 -40.90
N MET A 580 17.93 -11.34 -39.92
CA MET A 580 18.38 -11.56 -38.54
C MET A 580 17.92 -12.94 -38.09
N LYS A 581 18.79 -13.66 -37.40
CA LYS A 581 18.58 -15.07 -37.08
C LYS A 581 17.73 -15.18 -35.81
N ALA A 582 16.93 -16.25 -35.71
CA ALA A 582 16.17 -16.55 -34.50
C ALA A 582 17.04 -16.54 -33.22
N GLN A 583 18.33 -16.86 -33.35
CA GLN A 583 19.34 -16.73 -32.29
C GLN A 583 19.34 -15.34 -31.62
N GLU A 584 19.23 -14.26 -32.39
CA GLU A 584 19.34 -12.88 -31.90
C GLU A 584 18.07 -12.44 -31.13
N MET A 585 16.90 -12.96 -31.49
CA MET A 585 15.68 -12.86 -30.67
C MET A 585 15.76 -13.72 -29.40
N ILE A 586 16.37 -14.91 -29.49
CA ILE A 586 16.51 -15.81 -28.35
C ILE A 586 17.52 -15.24 -27.33
N ASP A 587 18.59 -14.57 -27.77
CA ASP A 587 19.59 -13.91 -26.90
C ASP A 587 19.04 -12.70 -26.12
N SER A 588 18.01 -12.00 -26.63
CA SER A 588 17.39 -10.87 -25.92
C SER A 588 16.48 -11.29 -24.76
N ALA A 589 15.97 -12.52 -24.76
CA ALA A 589 15.03 -13.02 -23.75
C ALA A 589 15.60 -12.98 -22.31
N TYR A 590 14.73 -12.64 -21.35
CA TYR A 590 15.07 -12.57 -19.92
C TYR A 590 15.14 -13.96 -19.26
N ALA A 591 14.47 -14.96 -19.85
CA ALA A 591 14.57 -16.37 -19.46
C ALA A 591 15.85 -17.01 -20.02
N GLY A 592 16.34 -18.05 -19.35
CA GLY A 592 17.41 -18.88 -19.90
C GLY A 592 16.85 -19.86 -20.91
N ILE A 593 17.34 -19.84 -22.15
CA ILE A 593 16.89 -20.74 -23.21
C ILE A 593 18.11 -21.50 -23.74
N PHE A 594 18.02 -22.82 -23.80
CA PHE A 594 19.06 -23.67 -24.35
C PHE A 594 18.48 -24.90 -25.05
N GLN A 595 19.28 -25.51 -25.93
CA GLN A 595 18.90 -26.69 -26.69
C GLN A 595 19.90 -27.80 -26.46
N VAL A 596 19.42 -29.02 -26.17
CA VAL A 596 20.26 -30.22 -26.02
C VAL A 596 19.91 -31.28 -27.05
N GLY A 597 20.91 -32.08 -27.46
CA GLY A 597 20.66 -33.33 -28.18
C GLY A 597 20.01 -34.35 -27.25
N ILE A 598 19.10 -35.17 -27.79
CA ILE A 598 18.56 -36.33 -27.06
C ILE A 598 19.53 -37.50 -27.30
N ASP A 599 20.72 -37.37 -26.70
CA ASP A 599 21.79 -38.36 -26.67
C ASP A 599 22.05 -38.84 -25.23
N GLU A 600 23.02 -39.75 -25.03
CA GLU A 600 23.28 -40.34 -23.71
C GLU A 600 23.75 -39.33 -22.65
N GLN A 601 24.24 -38.15 -23.04
CA GLN A 601 24.87 -37.17 -22.14
C GLN A 601 24.21 -35.76 -22.16
N PHE A 602 23.14 -35.60 -22.93
CA PHE A 602 22.47 -34.32 -23.23
C PHE A 602 23.45 -33.24 -23.70
N SER A 603 24.08 -33.46 -24.87
CA SER A 603 25.00 -32.50 -25.49
C SER A 603 24.34 -31.14 -25.70
N LEU A 604 24.91 -30.08 -25.14
CA LEU A 604 24.46 -28.69 -25.24
C LEU A 604 24.75 -28.14 -26.65
N LEU A 605 23.71 -28.04 -27.49
CA LEU A 605 23.82 -27.64 -28.89
C LEU A 605 23.90 -26.11 -29.04
N THR A 606 23.14 -25.35 -28.23
CA THR A 606 23.20 -23.88 -28.16
C THR A 606 22.56 -23.37 -26.87
N CYS A 607 22.92 -22.15 -26.42
CA CYS A 607 22.29 -21.47 -25.29
C CYS A 607 22.35 -19.94 -25.42
N ASN A 608 21.34 -19.26 -24.89
CA ASN A 608 21.14 -17.82 -25.06
C ASN A 608 21.94 -16.96 -24.05
N GLU A 609 22.08 -15.66 -24.32
CA GLU A 609 22.68 -14.70 -23.38
C GLU A 609 21.88 -14.60 -22.07
N GLY A 610 20.58 -14.90 -22.04
CA GLY A 610 19.80 -15.00 -20.80
C GLY A 610 20.34 -16.09 -19.85
N TYR A 611 20.55 -17.30 -20.37
CA TYR A 611 21.09 -18.47 -19.68
C TYR A 611 22.54 -18.22 -19.23
N ARG A 612 23.35 -17.63 -20.11
CA ARG A 612 24.75 -17.28 -19.84
C ARG A 612 24.87 -16.19 -18.77
N ARG A 613 24.01 -15.16 -18.79
CA ARG A 613 23.89 -14.15 -17.71
C ARG A 613 23.41 -14.75 -16.37
N MET A 614 22.42 -15.64 -16.39
CA MET A 614 21.88 -16.28 -15.18
C MET A 614 22.94 -17.09 -14.42
N LEU A 615 23.71 -17.91 -15.15
CA LEU A 615 24.76 -18.77 -14.59
C LEU A 615 26.11 -18.04 -14.40
N GLY A 616 26.31 -16.91 -15.08
CA GLY A 616 27.51 -16.06 -14.98
C GLY A 616 28.73 -16.53 -15.78
N TYR A 617 28.60 -17.57 -16.62
CA TYR A 617 29.70 -18.08 -17.47
C TYR A 617 29.67 -17.43 -18.86
N THR A 618 30.83 -17.10 -19.40
CA THR A 618 30.98 -16.74 -20.82
C THR A 618 30.95 -17.99 -21.71
N ALA A 619 30.64 -17.83 -23.01
CA ALA A 619 30.56 -18.96 -23.95
C ALA A 619 31.87 -19.79 -24.01
N GLN A 620 33.02 -19.13 -24.09
CA GLN A 620 34.34 -19.80 -24.08
C GLN A 620 34.63 -20.53 -22.77
N GLU A 621 34.10 -20.05 -21.63
CA GLU A 621 34.23 -20.75 -20.35
C GLU A 621 33.30 -21.97 -20.28
N MET A 622 32.08 -21.88 -20.82
CA MET A 622 31.18 -23.04 -20.89
C MET A 622 31.77 -24.17 -21.74
N GLU A 623 32.21 -23.83 -22.96
CA GLU A 623 32.85 -24.78 -23.88
C GLU A 623 34.09 -25.43 -23.25
N LYS A 624 34.97 -24.64 -22.64
CA LYS A 624 36.23 -25.12 -22.06
C LYS A 624 36.06 -25.88 -20.74
N LYS A 625 35.07 -25.54 -19.91
CA LYS A 625 34.85 -26.15 -18.58
C LYS A 625 33.96 -27.39 -18.64
N PHE A 626 32.89 -27.34 -19.43
CA PHE A 626 31.85 -28.40 -19.46
C PHE A 626 31.86 -29.22 -20.75
N LYS A 627 32.69 -28.85 -21.75
CA LYS A 627 32.80 -29.55 -23.05
C LYS A 627 31.45 -29.74 -23.76
N ASN A 628 30.54 -28.79 -23.59
CA ASN A 628 29.17 -28.81 -24.11
C ASN A 628 28.31 -30.00 -23.62
N HIS A 629 28.39 -30.40 -22.34
CA HIS A 629 27.43 -31.34 -21.72
C HIS A 629 26.51 -30.58 -20.75
N ALA A 630 25.19 -30.63 -20.96
CA ALA A 630 24.25 -29.84 -20.14
C ALA A 630 24.14 -30.36 -18.69
N LEU A 631 24.21 -31.68 -18.49
CA LEU A 631 24.25 -32.29 -17.14
C LEU A 631 25.46 -31.82 -16.31
N GLY A 632 26.53 -31.32 -16.93
CA GLY A 632 27.70 -30.76 -16.24
C GLY A 632 27.44 -29.42 -15.53
N LEU A 633 26.28 -28.79 -15.76
CA LEU A 633 25.83 -27.57 -15.07
C LEU A 633 24.85 -27.86 -13.92
N VAL A 634 24.32 -29.08 -13.84
CA VAL A 634 23.40 -29.55 -12.78
C VAL A 634 24.18 -29.79 -11.48
N HIS A 635 23.56 -29.59 -10.32
CA HIS A 635 24.18 -29.92 -9.03
C HIS A 635 24.42 -31.43 -8.92
N PRO A 636 25.57 -31.92 -8.42
CA PRO A 636 25.93 -33.35 -8.46
C PRO A 636 24.84 -34.31 -7.98
N ASP A 637 24.20 -34.03 -6.84
CA ASP A 637 23.13 -34.89 -6.29
C ASP A 637 21.84 -34.92 -7.13
N ASP A 638 21.62 -33.95 -8.03
CA ASP A 638 20.42 -33.87 -8.88
C ASP A 638 20.62 -34.54 -10.26
N ILE A 639 21.86 -34.86 -10.65
CA ILE A 639 22.19 -35.35 -12.01
C ILE A 639 21.46 -36.65 -12.35
N GLU A 640 21.38 -37.59 -11.41
CA GLU A 640 20.77 -38.90 -11.61
C GLU A 640 19.26 -38.78 -11.80
N TYR A 641 18.58 -38.10 -10.87
CA TYR A 641 17.15 -37.76 -10.95
C TYR A 641 16.78 -37.02 -12.23
N VAL A 642 17.52 -35.96 -12.60
CA VAL A 642 17.27 -35.18 -13.83
C VAL A 642 17.40 -36.06 -15.08
N ASN A 643 18.41 -36.94 -15.13
CA ASN A 643 18.64 -37.82 -16.27
C ASN A 643 17.55 -38.91 -16.40
N GLU A 644 17.05 -39.45 -15.29
CA GLU A 644 15.95 -40.43 -15.32
C GLU A 644 14.59 -39.78 -15.65
N GLU A 645 14.25 -38.67 -15.00
CA GLU A 645 12.92 -38.06 -15.15
C GLU A 645 12.70 -37.43 -16.53
N ILE A 646 13.75 -36.85 -17.16
CA ILE A 646 13.68 -36.44 -18.58
C ILE A 646 13.36 -37.66 -19.46
N ARG A 647 14.05 -38.79 -19.27
CA ARG A 647 13.84 -40.00 -20.08
C ARG A 647 12.47 -40.62 -19.84
N ARG A 648 11.94 -40.55 -18.61
CA ARG A 648 10.59 -41.01 -18.26
C ARG A 648 9.52 -40.18 -18.96
N GLN A 649 9.56 -38.85 -18.80
CA GLN A 649 8.59 -37.95 -19.43
C GLN A 649 8.65 -38.02 -20.97
N LEU A 650 9.85 -38.15 -21.57
CA LEU A 650 10.01 -38.39 -23.02
C LEU A 650 9.48 -39.73 -23.53
N GLY A 651 9.21 -40.70 -22.64
CA GLY A 651 8.49 -41.93 -22.97
C GLY A 651 6.96 -41.77 -23.01
N GLU A 652 6.45 -40.68 -22.45
CA GLU A 652 5.02 -40.41 -22.24
C GLU A 652 4.52 -39.18 -23.04
N SER A 653 5.40 -38.24 -23.38
CA SER A 653 5.07 -36.92 -23.94
C SER A 653 6.23 -36.32 -24.77
N ASP A 654 5.92 -35.46 -25.75
CA ASP A 654 6.90 -34.60 -26.44
C ASP A 654 7.25 -33.32 -25.64
N THR A 655 6.71 -33.18 -24.41
CA THR A 655 6.98 -32.09 -23.46
C THR A 655 7.49 -32.64 -22.13
N VAL A 656 8.52 -32.01 -21.58
CA VAL A 656 9.16 -32.33 -20.30
C VAL A 656 9.14 -31.10 -19.39
N THR A 657 8.74 -31.24 -18.12
CA THR A 657 8.90 -30.19 -17.09
C THR A 657 9.53 -30.78 -15.84
N ILE A 658 10.64 -30.19 -15.38
CA ILE A 658 11.42 -30.63 -14.21
C ILE A 658 11.94 -29.44 -13.40
N GLU A 659 12.02 -29.60 -12.07
CA GLU A 659 12.72 -28.67 -11.17
C GLU A 659 14.04 -29.30 -10.67
N PHE A 660 15.14 -28.55 -10.70
CA PHE A 660 16.47 -29.01 -10.27
C PHE A 660 17.42 -27.84 -9.95
N ARG A 661 18.56 -28.12 -9.31
CA ARG A 661 19.61 -27.13 -9.02
C ARG A 661 20.65 -27.06 -10.14
N VAL A 662 21.10 -25.85 -10.46
CA VAL A 662 22.25 -25.60 -11.37
C VAL A 662 23.32 -24.74 -10.69
N VAL A 663 24.60 -25.00 -11.00
CA VAL A 663 25.75 -24.40 -10.29
C VAL A 663 26.33 -23.22 -11.08
N ARG A 664 26.23 -22.03 -10.49
CA ARG A 664 26.72 -20.77 -11.06
C ARG A 664 28.25 -20.67 -11.04
N LYS A 665 28.80 -19.66 -11.71
CA LYS A 665 30.26 -19.42 -11.81
C LYS A 665 30.93 -19.12 -10.47
N ASP A 666 30.21 -18.53 -9.53
CA ASP A 666 30.65 -18.28 -8.14
C ASP A 666 30.58 -19.53 -7.24
N GLY A 667 30.13 -20.67 -7.78
CA GLY A 667 30.01 -21.95 -7.06
C GLY A 667 28.68 -22.13 -6.33
N TRP A 668 27.78 -21.13 -6.32
CA TRP A 668 26.49 -21.27 -5.67
C TRP A 668 25.51 -22.08 -6.54
N PRO A 669 24.82 -23.09 -5.97
CA PRO A 669 23.65 -23.67 -6.61
C PRO A 669 22.48 -22.68 -6.55
N ILE A 670 21.69 -22.62 -7.62
CA ILE A 670 20.37 -21.98 -7.66
C ILE A 670 19.31 -22.95 -8.14
N TRP A 671 18.09 -22.80 -7.66
CA TRP A 671 16.95 -23.59 -8.11
C TRP A 671 16.32 -23.04 -9.38
N ILE A 672 16.09 -23.91 -10.35
CA ILE A 672 15.44 -23.58 -11.63
C ILE A 672 14.34 -24.59 -11.96
N VAL A 673 13.27 -24.09 -12.59
CA VAL A 673 12.31 -24.93 -13.29
C VAL A 673 12.64 -24.87 -14.77
N GLY A 674 12.79 -26.03 -15.42
CA GLY A 674 13.01 -26.18 -16.84
C GLY A 674 11.85 -26.89 -17.52
N THR A 675 11.20 -26.20 -18.46
CA THR A 675 10.21 -26.77 -19.38
C THR A 675 10.84 -26.89 -20.76
N GLY A 676 10.88 -28.10 -21.31
CA GLY A 676 11.46 -28.41 -22.61
C GLY A 676 10.51 -29.14 -23.55
N ASN A 677 10.56 -28.80 -24.83
CA ASN A 677 9.79 -29.45 -25.89
C ASN A 677 10.71 -30.17 -26.89
N VAL A 678 10.29 -31.33 -27.37
CA VAL A 678 11.02 -32.10 -28.37
C VAL A 678 10.90 -31.44 -29.74
N TYR A 679 12.01 -30.90 -30.22
CA TYR A 679 12.17 -30.42 -31.58
C TYR A 679 12.88 -31.48 -32.43
N ARG A 680 12.18 -31.95 -33.48
CA ARG A 680 12.66 -32.95 -34.44
C ARG A 680 13.07 -32.24 -35.73
N GLY A 681 14.36 -32.31 -36.07
CA GLY A 681 14.95 -31.66 -37.24
C GLY A 681 14.56 -32.34 -38.56
N ALA A 682 14.65 -31.58 -39.66
CA ALA A 682 14.38 -32.07 -41.01
C ALA A 682 15.40 -33.10 -41.53
N ASP A 683 16.48 -33.33 -40.78
CA ASP A 683 17.50 -34.37 -40.97
C ASP A 683 17.22 -35.65 -40.17
N GLY A 684 16.16 -35.67 -39.34
CA GLY A 684 15.81 -36.78 -38.46
C GLY A 684 16.46 -36.73 -37.07
N THR A 685 17.26 -35.70 -36.76
CA THR A 685 17.80 -35.50 -35.40
C THR A 685 16.69 -35.07 -34.43
N SER A 686 16.78 -35.47 -33.17
CA SER A 686 15.83 -35.06 -32.12
C SER A 686 16.57 -34.36 -30.99
N SER A 687 16.01 -33.24 -30.55
CA SER A 687 16.61 -32.31 -29.59
C SER A 687 15.55 -31.78 -28.63
N LEU A 688 15.93 -31.41 -27.41
CA LEU A 688 15.03 -30.78 -26.44
C LEU A 688 15.36 -29.28 -26.38
N VAL A 689 14.39 -28.42 -26.72
CA VAL A 689 14.51 -26.96 -26.55
C VAL A 689 13.92 -26.61 -25.20
N VAL A 690 14.78 -26.21 -24.24
CA VAL A 690 14.44 -25.97 -22.84
C VAL A 690 14.43 -24.47 -22.53
N VAL A 691 13.35 -24.01 -21.92
CA VAL A 691 13.22 -22.70 -21.29
C VAL A 691 13.32 -22.90 -19.77
N ILE A 692 14.20 -22.15 -19.11
CA ILE A 692 14.37 -22.15 -17.66
C ILE A 692 14.00 -20.82 -17.03
N ILE A 693 13.35 -20.92 -15.88
CA ILE A 693 12.97 -19.80 -15.01
C ILE A 693 13.66 -20.00 -13.66
N ASN A 694 14.21 -18.92 -13.12
CA ASN A 694 14.88 -18.89 -11.82
C ASN A 694 13.82 -18.97 -10.71
N ASN A 695 13.75 -20.09 -9.99
CA ASN A 695 12.76 -20.33 -8.94
C ASN A 695 13.31 -20.07 -7.52
N ASP A 696 14.54 -19.54 -7.40
CA ASP A 696 15.29 -19.46 -6.14
C ASP A 696 14.60 -18.57 -5.07
N ALA A 697 13.74 -17.63 -5.47
CA ALA A 697 12.90 -16.85 -4.56
C ALA A 697 11.78 -17.70 -3.92
N ASN A 698 11.08 -18.51 -4.72
CA ASN A 698 10.05 -19.42 -4.22
C ASN A 698 10.70 -20.57 -3.45
N LYS A 699 11.82 -21.12 -3.93
CA LYS A 699 12.52 -22.17 -3.19
C LYS A 699 13.11 -21.67 -1.87
N ARG A 700 13.53 -20.41 -1.75
CA ARG A 700 13.88 -19.82 -0.44
C ARG A 700 12.69 -19.72 0.50
N ARG A 701 11.48 -19.39 0.00
CA ARG A 701 10.25 -19.41 0.81
C ARG A 701 9.86 -20.84 1.20
N GLN A 702 9.98 -21.80 0.28
CA GLN A 702 9.75 -23.22 0.56
C GLN A 702 10.76 -23.77 1.56
N ILE A 703 12.06 -23.48 1.42
CA ILE A 703 13.12 -23.91 2.32
C ILE A 703 13.05 -23.17 3.66
N ALA A 704 12.54 -21.93 3.72
CA ALA A 704 12.21 -21.27 4.98
C ALA A 704 11.08 -22.03 5.69
N ARG A 705 9.94 -22.25 5.01
CA ARG A 705 8.83 -23.08 5.52
C ARG A 705 9.31 -24.49 5.94
N GLU A 706 10.15 -25.16 5.15
CA GLU A 706 10.71 -26.49 5.47
C GLU A 706 11.70 -26.45 6.64
N ASN A 707 12.43 -25.36 6.88
CA ASN A 707 13.26 -25.19 8.07
C ASN A 707 12.43 -24.81 9.31
N GLU A 708 11.35 -24.06 9.15
CA GLU A 708 10.34 -23.86 10.21
C GLU A 708 9.68 -25.20 10.57
N TYR A 709 9.23 -25.98 9.58
CA TYR A 709 8.73 -27.34 9.78
C TYR A 709 9.77 -28.26 10.43
N THR A 710 11.03 -28.25 9.98
CA THR A 710 12.10 -29.06 10.57
C THR A 710 12.47 -28.62 11.99
N THR A 711 12.31 -27.33 12.31
CA THR A 711 12.56 -26.78 13.66
C THR A 711 11.38 -27.11 14.59
N ALA A 712 10.15 -26.95 14.11
CA ALA A 712 8.94 -27.40 14.77
C ALA A 712 8.97 -28.92 15.00
N GLU A 713 9.34 -29.74 14.02
CA GLU A 713 9.54 -31.19 14.18
C GLU A 713 10.56 -31.50 15.26
N LYS A 714 11.69 -30.79 15.35
CA LYS A 714 12.70 -31.01 16.40
C LYS A 714 12.20 -30.62 17.80
N ILE A 715 11.29 -29.66 17.90
CA ILE A 715 10.64 -29.26 19.15
C ILE A 715 9.56 -30.31 19.51
N LEU A 716 8.69 -30.68 18.56
CA LEU A 716 7.57 -31.60 18.72
C LEU A 716 8.00 -33.06 18.91
N ALA A 717 9.12 -33.50 18.33
CA ALA A 717 9.62 -34.88 18.42
C ALA A 717 10.13 -35.27 19.82
N ASN A 718 10.28 -34.30 20.73
CA ASN A 718 10.63 -34.54 22.14
C ASN A 718 9.40 -34.57 23.06
N LEU A 719 8.19 -34.38 22.54
CA LEU A 719 6.96 -34.48 23.33
C LEU A 719 6.54 -35.95 23.53
N PRO A 720 6.07 -36.33 24.74
CA PRO A 720 5.58 -37.68 25.02
C PRO A 720 4.21 -37.99 24.39
N THR A 721 3.59 -37.02 23.72
CA THR A 721 2.29 -37.12 23.06
C THR A 721 2.42 -37.45 21.57
N GLY A 722 1.36 -38.00 20.97
CA GLY A 722 1.26 -38.14 19.51
C GLY A 722 1.07 -36.78 18.85
N VAL A 723 1.61 -36.62 17.63
CA VAL A 723 1.42 -35.41 16.82
C VAL A 723 1.12 -35.83 15.38
N LYS A 724 0.20 -35.13 14.71
CA LYS A 724 -0.20 -35.38 13.31
C LYS A 724 -0.46 -34.06 12.57
N CYS A 725 -0.22 -34.05 11.26
CA CYS A 725 -0.77 -33.06 10.34
C CYS A 725 -1.59 -33.80 9.28
N VAL A 726 -2.83 -33.38 9.08
CA VAL A 726 -3.75 -33.94 8.08
C VAL A 726 -4.29 -32.84 7.19
N ARG A 727 -4.56 -33.16 5.93
CA ARG A 727 -5.32 -32.29 5.03
C ARG A 727 -6.79 -32.28 5.46
N PHE A 728 -7.46 -31.15 5.27
CA PHE A 728 -8.90 -31.04 5.50
C PHE A 728 -9.67 -31.48 4.25
N ASP A 729 -9.42 -32.72 3.83
CA ASP A 729 -10.18 -33.44 2.82
C ASP A 729 -11.15 -34.45 3.48
N ALA A 730 -12.00 -35.09 2.69
CA ALA A 730 -13.09 -35.94 3.17
C ALA A 730 -12.63 -37.16 4.02
N ASP A 731 -11.37 -37.57 3.93
CA ASP A 731 -10.81 -38.75 4.62
C ASP A 731 -9.69 -38.39 5.62
N PHE A 732 -9.37 -37.11 5.73
CA PHE A 732 -8.23 -36.57 6.49
C PHE A 732 -6.88 -37.19 6.08
N THR A 733 -6.47 -37.04 4.81
CA THR A 733 -5.19 -37.57 4.30
C THR A 733 -3.99 -37.09 5.14
N ILE A 734 -3.10 -38.01 5.53
CA ILE A 734 -2.00 -37.77 6.48
C ILE A 734 -0.76 -37.24 5.76
N ASP A 735 -0.44 -35.97 5.96
CA ASP A 735 0.85 -35.38 5.56
C ASP A 735 1.95 -35.76 6.57
N TYR A 736 1.70 -35.65 7.89
CA TYR A 736 2.67 -35.96 8.95
C TYR A 736 2.08 -36.80 10.09
N ILE A 737 2.89 -37.69 10.68
CA ILE A 737 2.56 -38.44 11.88
C ILE A 737 3.84 -38.76 12.69
N SER A 738 3.85 -38.43 13.99
CA SER A 738 5.05 -38.55 14.83
C SER A 738 5.35 -39.98 15.28
N LYS A 739 6.62 -40.25 15.64
CA LYS A 739 7.04 -41.55 16.18
C LYS A 739 6.26 -41.96 17.44
N SER A 740 5.91 -41.00 18.30
CA SER A 740 5.05 -41.23 19.46
C SER A 740 3.67 -41.77 19.06
N MET A 741 3.07 -41.23 18.00
CA MET A 741 1.77 -41.68 17.46
C MET A 741 1.85 -43.07 16.79
N LEU A 742 2.95 -43.39 16.12
CA LEU A 742 3.22 -44.75 15.61
C LEU A 742 3.38 -45.75 16.75
N ASN A 743 4.07 -45.38 17.83
CA ASN A 743 4.24 -46.22 19.02
C ASN A 743 2.92 -46.49 19.76
N LEU A 744 2.01 -45.52 19.84
CA LEU A 744 0.69 -45.68 20.48
C LEU A 744 -0.19 -46.71 19.74
N THR A 745 -0.21 -46.66 18.40
CA THR A 745 -1.07 -47.56 17.58
C THR A 745 -0.39 -48.87 17.20
N GLY A 746 0.94 -48.93 17.24
CA GLY A 746 1.75 -50.10 16.91
C GLY A 746 1.97 -50.36 15.41
N TYR A 747 1.41 -49.51 14.53
CA TYR A 747 1.62 -49.59 13.08
C TYR A 747 2.87 -48.81 12.64
N THR A 748 3.55 -49.28 11.59
CA THR A 748 4.59 -48.47 10.93
C THR A 748 3.98 -47.43 9.98
N ARG A 749 4.77 -46.43 9.55
CA ARG A 749 4.32 -45.44 8.56
C ARG A 749 3.91 -46.11 7.23
N ASP A 750 4.65 -47.13 6.82
CA ASP A 750 4.40 -47.89 5.58
C ASP A 750 3.11 -48.72 5.69
N GLU A 751 2.86 -49.33 6.86
CA GLU A 751 1.62 -50.06 7.14
C GLU A 751 0.41 -49.12 7.16
N ILE A 752 0.54 -47.90 7.71
CA ILE A 752 -0.53 -46.89 7.64
C ILE A 752 -0.80 -46.46 6.18
N SER A 753 0.24 -46.37 5.36
CA SER A 753 0.09 -46.10 3.93
C SER A 753 -0.65 -47.25 3.21
N GLN A 754 -0.23 -48.50 3.43
CA GLN A 754 -0.73 -49.68 2.70
C GLN A 754 -2.07 -50.24 3.21
N ILE A 755 -2.36 -50.14 4.51
CA ILE A 755 -3.56 -50.75 5.13
C ILE A 755 -4.70 -49.73 5.24
N PHE A 756 -4.37 -48.44 5.44
CA PHE A 756 -5.35 -47.38 5.70
C PHE A 756 -5.40 -46.30 4.59
N ASP A 757 -4.76 -46.56 3.43
CA ASP A 757 -4.66 -45.66 2.27
C ASP A 757 -4.11 -44.26 2.61
N ASN A 758 -3.22 -44.20 3.61
CA ASN A 758 -2.72 -42.95 4.19
C ASN A 758 -3.82 -41.98 4.71
N LYS A 759 -5.06 -42.45 4.93
CA LYS A 759 -6.19 -41.65 5.41
C LYS A 759 -6.32 -41.75 6.93
N TYR A 760 -6.41 -40.61 7.64
CA TYR A 760 -6.52 -40.65 9.09
C TYR A 760 -7.88 -41.14 9.57
N ILE A 761 -8.97 -40.93 8.80
CA ILE A 761 -10.29 -41.45 9.16
C ILE A 761 -10.30 -42.99 9.28
N ASN A 762 -9.38 -43.68 8.59
CA ASN A 762 -9.25 -45.13 8.64
C ASN A 762 -8.57 -45.65 9.91
N LEU A 763 -7.83 -44.80 10.64
CA LEU A 763 -7.29 -45.09 11.98
C LEU A 763 -8.33 -44.86 13.10
N ILE A 764 -9.51 -44.33 12.78
CA ILE A 764 -10.61 -44.18 13.73
C ILE A 764 -11.47 -45.46 13.69
N TYR A 765 -11.91 -45.95 14.84
CA TYR A 765 -12.80 -47.10 14.95
C TYR A 765 -14.12 -46.86 14.23
N GLU A 766 -14.65 -47.87 13.54
CA GLU A 766 -15.68 -47.71 12.51
C GLU A 766 -16.98 -47.06 13.00
N GLU A 767 -17.42 -47.37 14.22
CA GLU A 767 -18.60 -46.77 14.85
C GLU A 767 -18.44 -45.26 15.15
N ASP A 768 -17.21 -44.80 15.44
CA ASP A 768 -16.96 -43.43 15.91
C ASP A 768 -16.80 -42.43 14.76
N ARG A 769 -16.44 -42.91 13.55
CA ARG A 769 -16.10 -42.06 12.38
C ARG A 769 -17.18 -41.02 12.07
N ALA A 770 -18.45 -41.43 12.03
CA ALA A 770 -19.56 -40.55 11.69
C ALA A 770 -19.83 -39.50 12.79
N LEU A 771 -19.60 -39.84 14.06
CA LEU A 771 -19.74 -38.90 15.17
C LEU A 771 -18.61 -37.87 15.15
N VAL A 772 -17.35 -38.32 15.00
CA VAL A 772 -16.17 -37.45 14.96
C VAL A 772 -16.22 -36.47 13.79
N THR A 773 -16.58 -36.92 12.58
CA THR A 773 -16.65 -36.03 11.41
C THR A 773 -17.75 -34.97 11.57
N ASN A 774 -18.90 -35.32 12.14
CA ASN A 774 -19.96 -34.35 12.42
C ASN A 774 -19.55 -33.35 13.51
N ASP A 775 -18.94 -33.81 14.61
CA ASP A 775 -18.45 -32.98 15.71
C ASP A 775 -17.40 -31.96 15.24
N ILE A 776 -16.44 -32.39 14.42
CA ILE A 776 -15.48 -31.49 13.76
C ILE A 776 -16.20 -30.44 12.89
N LEU A 777 -17.17 -30.85 12.08
CA LEU A 777 -17.94 -29.93 11.22
C LEU A 777 -18.84 -28.97 12.00
N GLU A 778 -19.25 -29.31 13.23
CA GLU A 778 -20.00 -28.41 14.11
C GLU A 778 -19.06 -27.39 14.77
N GLN A 779 -17.94 -27.84 15.34
CA GLN A 779 -16.97 -26.98 16.02
C GLN A 779 -16.32 -25.97 15.05
N LEU A 780 -16.05 -26.37 13.80
CA LEU A 780 -15.48 -25.49 12.76
C LEU A 780 -16.41 -24.34 12.30
N LYS A 781 -17.71 -24.38 12.63
CA LYS A 781 -18.62 -23.23 12.44
C LYS A 781 -18.34 -22.08 13.43
N VAL A 782 -17.53 -22.34 14.46
CA VAL A 782 -17.43 -21.51 15.69
C VAL A 782 -15.99 -21.15 16.04
N SER A 783 -15.02 -22.01 15.69
CA SER A 783 -13.59 -21.88 16.01
C SER A 783 -12.73 -22.61 14.98
N ASN A 784 -11.54 -22.11 14.67
CA ASN A 784 -10.54 -22.86 13.89
C ASN A 784 -9.72 -23.85 14.74
N ILE A 785 -10.06 -24.01 16.02
CA ILE A 785 -9.53 -25.05 16.90
C ILE A 785 -10.68 -25.99 17.30
N VAL A 786 -10.49 -27.28 17.09
CA VAL A 786 -11.43 -28.36 17.43
C VAL A 786 -10.81 -29.36 18.40
N THR A 787 -11.63 -29.98 19.25
CA THR A 787 -11.23 -31.05 20.18
C THR A 787 -12.17 -32.24 20.01
N MET A 788 -11.62 -33.45 19.94
CA MET A 788 -12.35 -34.67 19.59
C MET A 788 -11.87 -35.86 20.44
N LYS A 789 -12.76 -36.80 20.72
CA LYS A 789 -12.47 -38.04 21.47
C LYS A 789 -13.00 -39.25 20.71
N TYR A 790 -12.16 -40.25 20.48
CA TYR A 790 -12.51 -41.41 19.65
C TYR A 790 -11.70 -42.66 19.99
N ARG A 791 -12.23 -43.84 19.66
CA ARG A 791 -11.53 -45.11 19.76
C ARG A 791 -10.65 -45.33 18.52
N SER A 792 -9.47 -45.91 18.71
CA SER A 792 -8.51 -46.24 17.65
C SER A 792 -8.04 -47.69 17.83
N PRO A 793 -8.11 -48.56 16.80
CA PRO A 793 -7.58 -49.91 16.89
C PRO A 793 -6.05 -49.90 16.89
N CYS A 794 -5.44 -50.71 17.74
CA CYS A 794 -4.01 -51.00 17.73
C CYS A 794 -3.73 -52.25 16.89
N LYS A 795 -2.51 -52.33 16.34
CA LYS A 795 -2.02 -53.48 15.56
C LYS A 795 -2.09 -54.83 16.29
N ASP A 796 -2.02 -54.82 17.62
CA ASP A 796 -2.12 -56.01 18.48
C ASP A 796 -3.57 -56.43 18.80
N GLY A 797 -4.56 -55.73 18.25
CA GLY A 797 -5.99 -56.00 18.47
C GLY A 797 -6.59 -55.33 19.71
N ARG A 798 -5.82 -54.53 20.47
CA ARG A 798 -6.39 -53.63 21.49
C ARG A 798 -7.14 -52.47 20.84
N LEU A 799 -8.02 -51.85 21.61
CA LEU A 799 -8.74 -50.64 21.24
C LEU A 799 -8.41 -49.56 22.28
N ILE A 800 -7.73 -48.50 21.86
CA ILE A 800 -7.35 -47.39 22.75
C ILE A 800 -8.27 -46.19 22.55
N TRP A 801 -8.50 -45.41 23.60
CA TRP A 801 -9.19 -44.13 23.52
C TRP A 801 -8.18 -43.01 23.31
N LEU A 802 -8.39 -42.21 22.27
CA LEU A 802 -7.57 -41.06 21.93
C LEU A 802 -8.36 -39.76 22.09
N GLU A 803 -7.75 -38.77 22.73
CA GLU A 803 -8.16 -37.38 22.71
C GLU A 803 -7.25 -36.61 21.75
N THR A 804 -7.82 -35.78 20.88
CA THR A 804 -7.06 -34.94 19.95
C THR A 804 -7.52 -33.49 20.06
N ILE A 805 -6.57 -32.56 20.10
CA ILE A 805 -6.80 -31.13 19.87
C ILE A 805 -6.16 -30.77 18.52
N SER A 806 -6.91 -30.16 17.62
CA SER A 806 -6.50 -29.81 16.26
C SER A 806 -6.73 -28.33 15.98
N LYS A 807 -5.72 -27.61 15.48
CA LYS A 807 -5.89 -26.29 14.86
C LYS A 807 -5.93 -26.43 13.35
N LEU A 808 -7.06 -26.05 12.74
CA LEU A 808 -7.21 -25.85 11.31
C LEU A 808 -6.57 -24.51 10.94
N CYS A 809 -5.64 -24.53 9.99
CA CYS A 809 -5.07 -23.32 9.41
C CYS A 809 -5.95 -22.82 8.24
N GLU A 810 -5.62 -21.66 7.68
CA GLU A 810 -6.18 -21.22 6.41
C GLU A 810 -5.68 -22.11 5.25
N ALA A 811 -6.32 -22.01 4.09
CA ALA A 811 -5.86 -22.71 2.89
C ALA A 811 -4.53 -22.12 2.40
N ASP A 812 -3.63 -22.97 1.91
CA ASP A 812 -2.38 -22.51 1.30
C ASP A 812 -2.59 -21.98 -0.14
N GLU A 813 -1.48 -21.55 -0.75
CA GLU A 813 -1.46 -21.01 -2.13
C GLU A 813 -1.86 -22.06 -3.19
N ASP A 814 -1.86 -23.36 -2.86
CA ASP A 814 -2.38 -24.46 -3.69
C ASP A 814 -3.88 -24.75 -3.42
N GLY A 815 -4.52 -24.00 -2.52
CA GLY A 815 -5.91 -24.18 -2.10
C GLY A 815 -6.13 -25.31 -1.07
N ILE A 816 -5.07 -25.87 -0.48
CA ILE A 816 -5.13 -27.02 0.42
C ILE A 816 -5.11 -26.54 1.87
N GLN A 817 -6.22 -26.77 2.58
CA GLN A 817 -6.34 -26.50 4.01
C GLN A 817 -5.80 -27.68 4.84
N ARG A 818 -5.11 -27.41 5.96
CA ARG A 818 -4.51 -28.43 6.85
C ARG A 818 -4.81 -28.20 8.32
N ALA A 819 -4.87 -29.30 9.08
CA ALA A 819 -5.08 -29.33 10.52
C ALA A 819 -3.89 -29.94 11.27
N TYR A 820 -3.24 -29.12 12.09
CA TYR A 820 -2.15 -29.53 12.99
C TYR A 820 -2.72 -30.00 14.31
N SER A 821 -2.35 -31.20 14.77
CA SER A 821 -2.99 -31.80 15.93
C SER A 821 -2.03 -32.50 16.90
N MET A 822 -2.29 -32.33 18.20
CA MET A 822 -1.73 -33.16 19.26
C MET A 822 -2.74 -34.24 19.65
N VAL A 823 -2.24 -35.45 19.94
CA VAL A 823 -3.01 -36.67 20.22
C VAL A 823 -2.52 -37.30 21.52
N MET A 824 -3.44 -37.63 22.41
CA MET A 824 -3.16 -38.17 23.74
C MET A 824 -3.93 -39.48 23.94
N ASP A 825 -3.26 -40.49 24.50
CA ASP A 825 -3.93 -41.71 24.97
C ASP A 825 -4.63 -41.41 26.31
N ILE A 826 -5.92 -41.71 26.38
CA ILE A 826 -6.77 -41.53 27.56
C ILE A 826 -7.42 -42.85 28.00
N THR A 827 -6.93 -44.00 27.55
CA THR A 827 -7.53 -45.33 27.77
C THR A 827 -7.72 -45.66 29.25
N ASP A 828 -6.72 -45.40 30.11
CA ASP A 828 -6.82 -45.57 31.57
C ASP A 828 -7.88 -44.67 32.23
N SER A 829 -8.30 -43.59 31.55
CA SER A 829 -9.37 -42.68 31.99
C SER A 829 -10.75 -43.03 31.40
N GLY A 830 -10.82 -43.96 30.45
CA GLY A 830 -12.05 -44.34 29.75
C GLY A 830 -12.93 -45.32 30.53
N GLU A 831 -12.34 -46.31 31.21
CA GLU A 831 -13.10 -47.36 31.91
C GLU A 831 -13.61 -46.96 33.31
N LYS A 832 -13.17 -45.82 33.86
CA LYS A 832 -13.47 -45.42 35.25
C LYS A 832 -14.04 -44.01 35.36
N ARG A 833 -15.34 -43.87 35.08
CA ARG A 833 -16.16 -42.72 35.47
C ARG A 833 -17.46 -43.15 36.17
N ALA A 834 -17.29 -43.87 37.28
CA ALA A 834 -18.33 -44.12 38.28
C ALA A 834 -17.99 -43.37 39.58
N ASP A 835 -16.95 -43.80 40.30
CA ASP A 835 -16.56 -43.24 41.60
C ASP A 835 -15.03 -43.08 41.74
N THR A 836 -14.51 -41.84 41.72
CA THR A 836 -13.42 -41.32 42.61
C THR A 836 -12.98 -39.88 42.26
N GLU A 837 -12.73 -39.06 43.28
CA GLU A 837 -12.23 -37.67 43.19
C GLU A 837 -10.73 -37.54 42.85
N GLN A 838 -10.14 -38.47 42.09
CA GLN A 838 -8.68 -38.48 41.80
C GLN A 838 -8.34 -38.70 40.32
N GLY A 839 -8.94 -37.92 39.44
CA GLY A 839 -8.31 -37.58 38.15
C GLY A 839 -7.37 -36.40 38.35
N LEU A 840 -6.10 -36.50 37.92
CA LEU A 840 -5.17 -35.36 37.96
C LEU A 840 -5.73 -34.19 37.13
N ASN A 841 -5.63 -32.98 37.67
CA ASN A 841 -6.34 -31.78 37.22
C ASN A 841 -6.27 -31.54 35.70
N ILE A 842 -7.43 -31.16 35.16
CA ILE A 842 -7.55 -30.59 33.81
C ILE A 842 -6.74 -29.28 33.71
N THR A 843 -6.66 -28.50 34.79
CA THR A 843 -5.90 -27.25 34.90
C THR A 843 -4.45 -27.42 34.44
N ASN A 844 -3.73 -28.42 34.98
CA ASN A 844 -2.34 -28.73 34.63
C ASN A 844 -2.12 -29.15 33.17
N ARG A 845 -3.18 -29.48 32.43
CA ARG A 845 -3.10 -29.88 31.01
C ARG A 845 -3.26 -28.68 30.07
N TYR A 846 -4.02 -27.65 30.46
CA TYR A 846 -4.14 -26.40 29.71
C TYR A 846 -3.02 -25.41 30.03
N GLU A 847 -2.53 -25.37 31.27
CA GLU A 847 -1.31 -24.64 31.67
C GLU A 847 -0.15 -24.92 30.72
N MET A 848 0.17 -26.20 30.51
CA MET A 848 1.30 -26.66 29.70
C MET A 848 1.19 -26.30 28.21
N VAL A 849 -0.03 -26.14 27.68
CA VAL A 849 -0.27 -25.76 26.27
C VAL A 849 -0.17 -24.25 26.09
N ALA A 850 -0.69 -23.47 27.05
CA ALA A 850 -0.67 -22.02 26.98
C ALA A 850 0.71 -21.41 27.30
N GLU A 851 1.47 -21.98 28.25
CA GLU A 851 2.84 -21.53 28.54
C GLU A 851 3.74 -21.56 27.29
N GLN A 852 3.59 -22.58 26.43
CA GLN A 852 4.38 -22.69 25.20
C GLN A 852 3.88 -21.82 24.04
N LEU A 853 2.70 -21.21 24.17
CA LEU A 853 2.12 -20.28 23.18
C LEU A 853 2.14 -18.81 23.64
N GLY A 854 2.46 -18.54 24.91
CA GLY A 854 2.61 -17.18 25.46
C GLY A 854 1.32 -16.43 25.81
N GLU A 855 0.15 -17.01 25.53
CA GLU A 855 -1.15 -16.34 25.68
C GLU A 855 -1.67 -16.29 27.13
N TYR A 856 -2.57 -15.33 27.40
CA TYR A 856 -3.29 -15.26 28.67
C TYR A 856 -4.67 -15.94 28.56
N TYR A 857 -5.07 -16.66 29.60
CA TYR A 857 -6.40 -17.27 29.67
C TYR A 857 -6.95 -17.28 31.10
N MET A 858 -8.26 -17.49 31.20
CA MET A 858 -9.04 -17.59 32.42
C MET A 858 -10.02 -18.77 32.32
N GLU A 859 -10.14 -19.60 33.35
CA GLU A 859 -11.21 -20.59 33.54
C GLU A 859 -12.19 -20.06 34.59
N TYR A 860 -13.48 -20.02 34.31
CA TYR A 860 -14.52 -19.65 35.28
C TYR A 860 -15.47 -20.82 35.56
N ASP A 861 -15.58 -21.21 36.82
CA ASP A 861 -16.47 -22.25 37.35
C ASP A 861 -17.74 -21.60 37.92
N PHE A 862 -18.90 -21.90 37.32
CA PHE A 862 -20.19 -21.35 37.74
C PHE A 862 -20.74 -21.96 39.04
N ALA A 863 -20.28 -23.15 39.42
CA ALA A 863 -20.76 -23.88 40.58
C ALA A 863 -20.02 -23.46 41.86
N SER A 864 -18.73 -23.13 41.78
CA SER A 864 -17.97 -22.56 42.89
C SER A 864 -17.85 -21.02 42.88
N ASP A 865 -18.31 -20.37 41.80
CA ASP A 865 -18.18 -18.93 41.52
C ASP A 865 -16.72 -18.41 41.52
N LYS A 866 -15.80 -19.22 40.98
CA LYS A 866 -14.36 -18.94 41.00
C LYS A 866 -13.72 -18.92 39.62
N MET A 867 -12.84 -17.94 39.44
CA MET A 867 -12.01 -17.73 38.27
C MET A 867 -10.56 -18.14 38.59
N ALA A 868 -9.98 -18.99 37.75
CA ALA A 868 -8.55 -19.29 37.72
C ALA A 868 -7.92 -18.60 36.51
N PHE A 869 -6.68 -18.13 36.63
CA PHE A 869 -5.96 -17.43 35.56
C PHE A 869 -4.61 -18.10 35.31
N SER A 870 -4.08 -17.95 34.09
CA SER A 870 -2.79 -18.55 33.69
C SER A 870 -1.61 -18.00 34.48
N ASP A 871 -0.56 -18.79 34.71
CA ASP A 871 0.59 -18.32 35.49
C ASP A 871 1.37 -17.17 34.83
N ASN A 872 1.33 -17.05 33.50
CA ASN A 872 1.85 -15.86 32.81
C ASN A 872 1.02 -14.61 33.14
N PHE A 873 -0.31 -14.74 33.23
CA PHE A 873 -1.21 -13.65 33.65
C PHE A 873 -1.04 -13.33 35.14
N ASN A 874 -0.98 -14.34 36.01
CA ASN A 874 -0.72 -14.21 37.44
C ASN A 874 0.57 -13.41 37.70
N ARG A 875 1.64 -13.76 37.00
CA ARG A 875 2.96 -13.11 37.06
C ARG A 875 2.96 -11.64 36.60
N ILE A 876 2.23 -11.30 35.54
CA ILE A 876 2.26 -9.96 34.93
C ILE A 876 1.22 -9.01 35.55
N PHE A 877 0.04 -9.53 35.89
CA PHE A 877 -1.09 -8.75 36.39
C PHE A 877 -1.30 -8.87 37.92
N GLY A 878 -0.50 -9.71 38.61
CA GLY A 878 -0.44 -9.76 40.08
C GLY A 878 -1.61 -10.48 40.75
N TYR A 879 -2.13 -11.54 40.11
CA TYR A 879 -3.20 -12.38 40.64
C TYR A 879 -2.64 -13.65 41.29
N GLU A 880 -3.15 -14.03 42.46
CA GLU A 880 -2.75 -15.25 43.17
C GLU A 880 -3.95 -16.18 43.41
N GLY A 881 -3.94 -17.36 42.79
CA GLY A 881 -4.92 -18.43 43.02
C GLY A 881 -6.30 -18.20 42.37
N LYS A 882 -7.31 -18.94 42.86
CA LYS A 882 -8.70 -18.87 42.35
C LYS A 882 -9.52 -17.81 43.09
N ILE A 883 -9.85 -16.71 42.41
CA ILE A 883 -10.57 -15.54 42.96
C ILE A 883 -12.06 -15.55 42.57
N SER A 884 -12.91 -14.81 43.27
CA SER A 884 -14.36 -14.76 42.97
C SER A 884 -14.72 -13.79 41.83
N LEU A 885 -15.90 -13.99 41.23
CA LEU A 885 -16.44 -13.11 40.18
C LEU A 885 -16.53 -11.63 40.64
N SER A 886 -16.95 -11.39 41.88
CA SER A 886 -17.08 -10.05 42.45
C SER A 886 -15.73 -9.38 42.72
N GLU A 887 -14.68 -10.15 42.99
CA GLU A 887 -13.31 -9.64 43.10
C GLU A 887 -12.71 -9.21 41.75
N VAL A 888 -13.10 -9.86 40.65
CA VAL A 888 -12.75 -9.40 39.30
C VAL A 888 -13.48 -8.10 38.97
N MET A 889 -14.80 -8.03 39.24
CA MET A 889 -15.59 -6.80 39.02
C MET A 889 -15.04 -5.59 39.78
N ALA A 890 -14.57 -5.78 41.02
CA ALA A 890 -13.94 -4.72 41.82
C ALA A 890 -12.59 -4.22 41.25
N ARG A 891 -12.10 -4.81 40.16
CA ARG A 891 -10.86 -4.45 39.44
C ARG A 891 -11.13 -4.11 37.97
N VAL A 892 -12.36 -4.24 37.47
CA VAL A 892 -12.74 -3.78 36.12
C VAL A 892 -13.25 -2.34 36.22
N HIS A 893 -12.98 -1.51 35.22
CA HIS A 893 -13.47 -0.13 35.18
C HIS A 893 -15.02 -0.09 35.19
N GLU A 894 -15.61 0.84 35.94
CA GLU A 894 -17.05 0.83 36.25
C GLU A 894 -17.97 0.85 35.01
N GLU A 895 -17.53 1.52 33.94
CA GLU A 895 -18.20 1.57 32.63
C GLU A 895 -18.21 0.23 31.88
N ASP A 896 -17.24 -0.66 32.13
CA ASP A 896 -17.04 -1.91 31.37
C ASP A 896 -17.67 -3.13 32.07
N VAL A 897 -17.97 -3.00 33.37
CA VAL A 897 -18.65 -4.05 34.18
C VAL A 897 -19.97 -4.53 33.56
N PRO A 898 -20.85 -3.69 32.96
CA PRO A 898 -22.09 -4.15 32.35
C PRO A 898 -21.87 -5.12 31.18
N ALA A 899 -20.91 -4.87 30.30
CA ALA A 899 -20.61 -5.72 29.15
C ALA A 899 -20.04 -7.09 29.59
N LEU A 900 -19.13 -7.07 30.57
CA LEU A 900 -18.63 -8.32 31.18
C LEU A 900 -19.75 -9.10 31.88
N MET A 901 -20.68 -8.42 32.55
CA MET A 901 -21.86 -9.04 33.17
C MET A 901 -22.80 -9.69 32.15
N GLU A 902 -23.07 -9.03 31.03
CA GLU A 902 -23.92 -9.56 29.97
C GLU A 902 -23.29 -10.81 29.33
N GLY A 903 -21.99 -10.76 29.02
CA GLY A 903 -21.25 -11.93 28.53
C GLY A 903 -21.27 -13.11 29.52
N ILE A 904 -21.02 -12.85 30.81
CA ILE A 904 -21.05 -13.91 31.83
C ILE A 904 -22.47 -14.44 32.07
N ALA A 905 -23.51 -13.62 31.89
CA ALA A 905 -24.90 -14.08 31.92
C ALA A 905 -25.25 -14.96 30.71
N ALA A 906 -24.79 -14.62 29.51
CA ALA A 906 -24.93 -15.48 28.33
C ALA A 906 -24.25 -16.83 28.55
N ALA A 907 -23.02 -16.84 29.08
CA ALA A 907 -22.29 -18.05 29.44
C ALA A 907 -23.02 -18.91 30.48
N LYS A 908 -23.59 -18.30 31.55
CA LYS A 908 -24.40 -19.01 32.56
C LYS A 908 -25.71 -19.59 32.00
N ASN A 909 -26.23 -19.04 30.90
CA ASN A 909 -27.35 -19.60 30.14
C ASN A 909 -26.91 -20.62 29.08
N GLY A 910 -25.61 -20.92 28.97
CA GLY A 910 -25.08 -21.91 28.01
C GLY A 910 -25.06 -21.43 26.57
N ILE A 911 -25.03 -20.11 26.36
CA ILE A 911 -24.88 -19.39 25.08
C ILE A 911 -23.43 -18.90 24.99
N ARG A 912 -22.83 -18.85 23.79
CA ARG A 912 -21.49 -18.26 23.61
C ARG A 912 -21.60 -16.73 23.75
N PRO A 913 -20.77 -16.08 24.59
CA PRO A 913 -20.67 -14.63 24.65
C PRO A 913 -19.95 -14.04 23.43
N ASP A 914 -20.33 -12.83 23.04
CA ASP A 914 -19.51 -12.00 22.15
C ASP A 914 -18.21 -11.55 22.87
N PRO A 915 -17.15 -11.16 22.12
CA PRO A 915 -15.92 -10.65 22.72
C PRO A 915 -16.16 -9.33 23.48
N VAL A 916 -15.59 -9.21 24.68
CA VAL A 916 -15.71 -8.03 25.54
C VAL A 916 -14.35 -7.35 25.69
N GLU A 917 -14.22 -6.12 25.21
CA GLU A 917 -13.10 -5.25 25.58
C GLU A 917 -13.37 -4.62 26.95
N LEU A 918 -12.37 -4.62 27.83
CA LEU A 918 -12.48 -4.01 29.16
C LEU A 918 -11.15 -3.47 29.68
N ARG A 919 -11.24 -2.50 30.59
CA ARG A 919 -10.10 -1.95 31.35
C ARG A 919 -9.95 -2.69 32.67
N LEU A 920 -8.84 -3.40 32.85
CA LEU A 920 -8.49 -4.10 34.09
C LEU A 920 -7.45 -3.32 34.90
N LEU A 921 -7.69 -3.17 36.20
CA LEU A 921 -6.84 -2.46 37.16
C LEU A 921 -5.64 -3.33 37.55
N VAL A 922 -4.42 -2.83 37.33
CA VAL A 922 -3.17 -3.55 37.62
C VAL A 922 -2.48 -3.03 38.91
N PRO A 923 -1.59 -3.81 39.53
CA PRO A 923 -0.79 -3.35 40.68
C PRO A 923 -0.05 -2.05 40.36
N GLY A 924 -0.35 -0.99 41.12
CA GLY A 924 0.07 0.38 40.82
C GLY A 924 -1.07 1.37 40.56
N LYS A 925 -2.33 0.89 40.46
CA LYS A 925 -3.56 1.68 40.21
C LYS A 925 -3.68 2.28 38.81
N THR A 926 -3.00 1.75 37.82
CA THR A 926 -3.27 2.03 36.40
C THR A 926 -4.24 0.99 35.84
N TYR A 927 -5.03 1.37 34.84
CA TYR A 927 -5.83 0.44 34.04
C TYR A 927 -5.03 0.03 32.79
N ARG A 928 -5.28 -1.19 32.29
CA ARG A 928 -4.89 -1.65 30.95
C ARG A 928 -6.11 -2.18 30.19
N TRP A 929 -6.16 -1.94 28.88
CA TRP A 929 -7.15 -2.57 28.01
C TRP A 929 -6.83 -4.03 27.71
N LEU A 930 -7.81 -4.91 27.91
CA LEU A 930 -7.79 -6.31 27.54
C LEU A 930 -9.00 -6.65 26.65
N SER A 931 -8.80 -7.44 25.60
CA SER A 931 -9.89 -8.12 24.89
C SER A 931 -10.13 -9.50 25.50
N VAL A 932 -11.35 -9.78 25.93
CA VAL A 932 -11.75 -11.05 26.57
C VAL A 932 -12.70 -11.82 25.64
N THR A 933 -12.23 -12.93 25.09
CA THR A 933 -13.02 -13.79 24.18
C THR A 933 -13.38 -15.10 24.88
N MET A 934 -14.67 -15.35 25.09
CA MET A 934 -15.15 -16.56 25.79
C MET A 934 -15.50 -17.71 24.82
N THR A 935 -15.30 -18.94 25.30
CA THR A 935 -15.66 -20.18 24.59
C THR A 935 -17.16 -20.50 24.77
N VAL A 936 -17.62 -21.56 24.09
CA VAL A 936 -18.88 -22.21 24.48
C VAL A 936 -18.68 -22.82 25.88
N PRO A 937 -19.61 -22.61 26.84
CA PRO A 937 -19.51 -23.21 28.17
C PRO A 937 -19.66 -24.73 28.15
N GLU A 938 -18.82 -25.47 28.87
CA GLU A 938 -19.00 -26.92 29.07
C GLU A 938 -20.26 -27.17 29.91
N LYS A 939 -20.98 -28.26 29.61
CA LYS A 939 -22.25 -28.61 30.25
C LYS A 939 -22.22 -30.03 30.83
N PHE A 940 -22.85 -30.21 31.99
CA PHE A 940 -23.14 -31.51 32.57
C PHE A 940 -24.66 -31.75 32.52
N GLY A 941 -25.10 -32.52 31.51
CA GLY A 941 -26.50 -32.50 31.08
C GLY A 941 -26.86 -31.12 30.51
N ASP A 942 -28.05 -30.61 30.82
CA ASP A 942 -28.50 -29.28 30.36
C ASP A 942 -27.84 -28.10 31.10
N LYS A 943 -27.01 -28.35 32.12
CA LYS A 943 -26.45 -27.28 32.99
C LYS A 943 -25.01 -26.91 32.61
N PRO A 944 -24.72 -25.64 32.29
CA PRO A 944 -23.36 -25.13 32.22
C PRO A 944 -22.61 -25.31 33.54
N MET A 945 -21.33 -25.70 33.46
CA MET A 945 -20.44 -25.91 34.61
C MET A 945 -19.26 -24.95 34.62
N THR A 946 -18.58 -24.82 33.48
CA THR A 946 -17.36 -24.02 33.31
C THR A 946 -17.37 -23.26 31.98
N VAL A 947 -16.60 -22.18 31.89
CA VAL A 947 -16.28 -21.50 30.62
C VAL A 947 -14.81 -21.05 30.61
N LEU A 948 -14.13 -21.23 29.48
CA LEU A 948 -12.77 -20.75 29.26
C LEU A 948 -12.82 -19.41 28.51
N ALA A 949 -11.92 -18.50 28.83
CA ALA A 949 -11.77 -17.22 28.15
C ALA A 949 -10.30 -16.96 27.79
N LYS A 950 -10.04 -16.53 26.56
CA LYS A 950 -8.75 -15.94 26.16
C LYS A 950 -8.74 -14.47 26.55
N LEU A 951 -7.59 -13.98 26.99
CA LEU A 951 -7.34 -12.55 27.21
C LEU A 951 -6.17 -12.09 26.32
N THR A 952 -6.37 -11.01 25.57
CA THR A 952 -5.34 -10.35 24.76
C THR A 952 -5.08 -8.98 25.36
N ASP A 953 -3.81 -8.63 25.64
CA ASP A 953 -3.45 -7.25 25.99
C ASP A 953 -3.45 -6.40 24.72
N ILE A 954 -4.29 -5.38 24.70
CA ILE A 954 -4.51 -4.46 23.56
C ILE A 954 -4.19 -3.01 23.97
N ASP A 955 -3.53 -2.82 25.12
CA ASP A 955 -3.30 -1.49 25.69
C ASP A 955 -2.28 -0.66 24.91
N GLU A 956 -1.39 -1.29 24.16
CA GLU A 956 -0.49 -0.63 23.20
C GLU A 956 -1.27 -0.15 21.98
N GLU A 957 -2.02 -1.06 21.32
CA GLU A 957 -2.90 -0.75 20.18
C GLU A 957 -3.89 0.38 20.48
N LYS A 958 -4.63 0.32 21.60
CA LYS A 958 -5.60 1.38 21.97
C LYS A 958 -4.93 2.72 22.26
N ARG A 959 -3.71 2.73 22.82
CA ARG A 959 -2.94 3.97 23.01
C ARG A 959 -2.43 4.54 21.69
N GLU A 960 -1.96 3.70 20.77
CA GLU A 960 -1.55 4.15 19.43
C GLU A 960 -2.75 4.70 18.65
N LEU A 961 -3.90 4.02 18.68
CA LEU A 961 -5.14 4.48 18.06
C LEU A 961 -5.57 5.85 18.59
N GLU A 962 -5.49 6.08 19.91
CA GLU A 962 -5.84 7.38 20.50
C GLU A 962 -4.81 8.47 20.20
N GLN A 963 -3.50 8.14 20.13
CA GLN A 963 -2.46 9.09 19.70
C GLN A 963 -2.64 9.48 18.22
N LEU A 964 -2.97 8.51 17.36
CA LEU A 964 -3.33 8.75 15.95
C LEU A 964 -4.60 9.59 15.85
N ARG A 965 -5.63 9.31 16.66
CA ARG A 965 -6.89 10.09 16.69
C ARG A 965 -6.64 11.53 17.15
N ILE A 966 -5.85 11.75 18.21
CA ILE A 966 -5.51 13.10 18.71
C ILE A 966 -4.73 13.89 17.66
N LYS A 967 -3.75 13.28 16.98
CA LYS A 967 -3.02 13.91 15.86
C LYS A 967 -3.96 14.21 14.68
N SER A 968 -4.83 13.26 14.33
CA SER A 968 -5.80 13.36 13.23
C SER A 968 -6.94 14.36 13.50
N GLN A 969 -7.18 14.76 14.76
CA GLN A 969 -8.19 15.77 15.12
C GLN A 969 -7.66 17.23 15.21
N ARG A 970 -6.35 17.47 15.03
CA ARG A 970 -5.75 18.81 15.18
C ARG A 970 -5.24 19.43 13.87
N ASP A 971 -5.12 20.75 13.87
CA ASP A 971 -4.48 21.55 12.83
C ASP A 971 -2.97 21.68 13.11
N SER A 972 -2.15 21.38 12.11
CA SER A 972 -0.68 21.28 12.27
C SER A 972 0.05 22.62 12.44
N THR A 973 -0.57 23.76 12.08
CA THR A 973 0.02 25.09 12.29
C THR A 973 -0.35 25.67 13.65
N THR A 974 -1.58 25.43 14.13
CA THR A 974 -2.19 26.19 15.24
C THR A 974 -2.51 25.39 16.50
N ASP A 975 -2.42 24.05 16.47
CA ASP A 975 -2.77 23.13 17.58
C ASP A 975 -4.25 23.19 18.03
N LEU A 976 -5.08 23.95 17.32
CA LEU A 976 -6.54 23.93 17.43
C LEU A 976 -7.11 22.64 16.81
N LEU A 977 -8.42 22.42 16.95
CA LEU A 977 -9.11 21.39 16.19
C LEU A 977 -9.03 21.68 14.69
N ASN A 978 -8.90 20.66 13.85
CA ASN A 978 -9.04 20.83 12.40
C ASN A 978 -10.52 20.80 11.98
N LYS A 979 -10.79 21.05 10.69
CA LYS A 979 -12.14 21.13 10.13
C LYS A 979 -13.05 19.97 10.53
N ALA A 980 -12.61 18.72 10.33
CA ALA A 980 -13.43 17.54 10.57
C ALA A 980 -13.79 17.40 12.06
N ALA A 981 -12.80 17.49 12.95
CA ALA A 981 -13.00 17.40 14.39
C ALA A 981 -13.83 18.56 14.97
N THR A 982 -13.78 19.73 14.34
CA THR A 982 -14.59 20.90 14.73
C THR A 982 -16.05 20.71 14.33
N GLU A 983 -16.31 20.31 13.09
CA GLU A 983 -17.66 20.04 12.58
C GLU A 983 -18.33 18.85 13.29
N GLU A 984 -17.58 17.78 13.58
CA GLU A 984 -18.03 16.66 14.41
C GLU A 984 -18.47 17.12 15.82
N ARG A 985 -17.60 17.83 16.55
CA ARG A 985 -17.92 18.24 17.93
C ARG A 985 -19.06 19.24 18.02
N ILE A 986 -19.20 20.16 17.06
CA ILE A 986 -20.32 21.11 17.08
C ILE A 986 -21.64 20.39 16.78
N ARG A 987 -21.67 19.45 15.83
CA ARG A 987 -22.85 18.59 15.59
C ARG A 987 -23.22 17.79 16.84
N ASN A 988 -22.27 17.09 17.46
CA ASN A 988 -22.52 16.30 18.67
C ASN A 988 -23.08 17.14 19.85
N VAL A 989 -22.81 18.45 19.92
CA VAL A 989 -23.43 19.35 20.92
C VAL A 989 -24.84 19.78 20.50
N LEU A 990 -25.06 20.08 19.21
CA LEU A 990 -26.37 20.47 18.67
C LEU A 990 -27.37 19.31 18.68
N ASP A 991 -26.93 18.10 18.39
CA ASP A 991 -27.75 16.87 18.40
C ASP A 991 -28.21 16.49 19.83
N GLY A 992 -27.48 16.96 20.84
CA GLY A 992 -27.84 16.82 22.27
C GLY A 992 -28.54 18.04 22.89
N ALA A 993 -28.77 19.11 22.14
CA ALA A 993 -29.31 20.37 22.66
C ALA A 993 -30.82 20.28 22.98
N CYS A 994 -31.24 20.89 24.08
CA CYS A 994 -32.62 20.94 24.54
C CYS A 994 -33.28 22.31 24.25
N ASP A 995 -34.62 22.36 24.19
CA ASP A 995 -35.35 23.64 24.11
C ASP A 995 -35.09 24.46 25.39
N GLY A 996 -34.23 25.49 25.26
CA GLY A 996 -33.73 26.31 26.36
C GLY A 996 -32.20 26.46 26.38
N ASP A 997 -31.47 25.64 25.62
CA ASP A 997 -30.04 25.83 25.37
C ASP A 997 -29.81 26.87 24.26
N TYR A 998 -28.74 27.66 24.42
CA TYR A 998 -28.38 28.76 23.51
C TYR A 998 -26.88 28.72 23.17
N TYR A 999 -26.57 28.69 21.88
CA TYR A 999 -25.19 28.62 21.39
C TYR A 999 -24.90 29.66 20.32
N ALA A 1000 -23.73 30.27 20.35
CA ALA A 1000 -23.28 31.23 19.36
C ALA A 1000 -22.16 30.63 18.51
N PHE A 1001 -22.36 30.65 17.19
CA PHE A 1001 -21.44 30.13 16.18
C PHE A 1001 -20.71 31.31 15.52
N PHE A 1002 -19.39 31.38 15.68
CA PHE A 1002 -18.52 32.43 15.13
C PHE A 1002 -17.69 31.86 13.98
N MET A 1003 -17.86 32.45 12.79
CA MET A 1003 -16.95 32.31 11.65
C MET A 1003 -15.99 33.51 11.66
N ILE A 1004 -14.68 33.25 11.70
CA ILE A 1004 -13.63 34.28 11.84
C ILE A 1004 -12.65 34.14 10.68
N ASP A 1005 -12.39 35.23 9.97
CA ASP A 1005 -11.52 35.27 8.78
C ASP A 1005 -10.46 36.36 8.94
N VAL A 1006 -9.21 36.04 8.56
CA VAL A 1006 -8.09 36.99 8.64
C VAL A 1006 -8.05 37.87 7.40
N ASP A 1007 -8.43 39.15 7.58
CA ASP A 1007 -8.57 40.10 6.50
C ASP A 1007 -7.26 40.29 5.74
N HIS A 1008 -7.33 40.11 4.41
CA HIS A 1008 -6.16 40.26 3.54
C HIS A 1008 -4.97 39.39 3.97
N PHE A 1009 -5.18 38.22 4.59
CA PHE A 1009 -4.08 37.34 5.02
C PHE A 1009 -3.12 36.99 3.88
N LYS A 1010 -3.62 36.78 2.65
CA LYS A 1010 -2.76 36.66 1.47
C LYS A 1010 -1.78 37.84 1.34
N LYS A 1011 -2.20 39.09 1.58
CA LYS A 1011 -1.29 40.25 1.55
C LYS A 1011 -0.26 40.20 2.68
N VAL A 1012 -0.60 39.68 3.85
CA VAL A 1012 0.38 39.44 4.94
C VAL A 1012 1.46 38.48 4.44
N ASN A 1013 1.05 37.37 3.81
CA ASN A 1013 1.97 36.40 3.20
C ASN A 1013 2.78 36.99 2.03
N ASP A 1014 2.14 37.74 1.11
CA ASP A 1014 2.78 38.42 -0.02
C ASP A 1014 3.78 39.51 0.44
N THR A 1015 3.67 40.02 1.68
CA THR A 1015 4.52 41.09 2.23
C THR A 1015 5.63 40.57 3.16
N TYR A 1016 5.34 39.54 3.97
CA TYR A 1016 6.21 39.05 5.05
C TYR A 1016 6.58 37.55 4.94
N GLY A 1017 6.15 36.87 3.87
CA GLY A 1017 6.30 35.42 3.65
C GLY A 1017 5.30 34.57 4.45
N HIS A 1018 5.01 33.34 4.01
CA HIS A 1018 4.08 32.47 4.73
C HIS A 1018 4.65 31.99 6.08
N PHE A 1019 5.97 32.07 6.32
CA PHE A 1019 6.53 31.83 7.66
C PHE A 1019 5.98 32.84 8.69
N THR A 1020 5.99 34.13 8.34
CA THR A 1020 5.37 35.18 9.16
C THR A 1020 3.84 35.04 9.18
N GLY A 1021 3.26 34.56 8.07
CA GLY A 1021 1.85 34.15 7.99
C GLY A 1021 1.46 33.08 9.01
N ASP A 1022 2.18 31.96 9.06
CA ASP A 1022 1.97 30.87 10.01
C ASP A 1022 2.19 31.34 11.46
N ALA A 1023 3.19 32.21 11.70
CA ALA A 1023 3.40 32.84 13.01
C ALA A 1023 2.23 33.78 13.40
N VAL A 1024 1.66 34.53 12.45
CA VAL A 1024 0.44 35.33 12.62
C VAL A 1024 -0.74 34.42 12.95
N LEU A 1025 -0.97 33.35 12.19
CA LEU A 1025 -2.07 32.40 12.45
C LEU A 1025 -1.93 31.73 13.82
N HIS A 1026 -0.72 31.33 14.22
CA HIS A 1026 -0.44 30.74 15.52
C HIS A 1026 -0.66 31.75 16.66
N SER A 1027 -0.30 33.02 16.45
CA SER A 1027 -0.57 34.13 17.39
C SER A 1027 -2.08 34.39 17.52
N LEU A 1028 -2.81 34.49 16.40
CA LEU A 1028 -4.25 34.69 16.35
C LEU A 1028 -5.00 33.51 16.99
N ALA A 1029 -4.61 32.26 16.70
CA ALA A 1029 -5.14 31.06 17.34
C ALA A 1029 -5.01 31.11 18.87
N ARG A 1030 -3.82 31.44 19.39
CA ARG A 1030 -3.59 31.64 20.84
C ARG A 1030 -4.43 32.78 21.43
N ARG A 1031 -4.70 33.85 20.66
CA ARG A 1031 -5.56 34.98 21.11
C ARG A 1031 -7.03 34.59 21.14
N ILE A 1032 -7.54 33.94 20.08
CA ILE A 1032 -8.90 33.36 20.03
C ILE A 1032 -9.09 32.43 21.24
N GLN A 1033 -8.19 31.45 21.42
CA GLN A 1033 -8.27 30.47 22.50
C GLN A 1033 -8.29 31.10 23.91
N LYS A 1034 -7.66 32.26 24.12
CA LYS A 1034 -7.71 33.02 25.39
C LYS A 1034 -9.04 33.74 25.65
N ARG A 1035 -9.85 34.01 24.63
CA ARG A 1035 -11.15 34.71 24.78
C ARG A 1035 -12.32 33.76 25.04
N PHE A 1036 -12.14 32.46 24.80
CA PHE A 1036 -13.14 31.41 25.00
C PHE A 1036 -12.75 30.50 26.18
N ARG A 1037 -13.70 29.69 26.66
CA ARG A 1037 -13.54 28.75 27.78
C ARG A 1037 -12.93 27.43 27.27
N LYS A 1038 -12.31 26.64 28.15
CA LYS A 1038 -11.80 25.29 27.80
C LYS A 1038 -12.90 24.30 27.32
N ALA A 1039 -14.17 24.60 27.61
CA ALA A 1039 -15.32 23.82 27.15
C ALA A 1039 -15.96 24.35 25.84
N ASP A 1040 -15.58 25.55 25.39
CA ASP A 1040 -16.03 26.09 24.11
C ASP A 1040 -15.21 25.41 22.98
N ILE A 1041 -15.83 25.16 21.82
CA ILE A 1041 -15.19 24.46 20.70
C ILE A 1041 -14.49 25.49 19.81
N ILE A 1042 -13.22 25.27 19.48
CA ILE A 1042 -12.40 26.19 18.68
C ILE A 1042 -11.56 25.39 17.68
N GLY A 1043 -11.58 25.81 16.42
CA GLY A 1043 -10.88 25.12 15.33
C GLY A 1043 -10.42 26.04 14.22
N ARG A 1044 -9.50 25.53 13.39
CA ARG A 1044 -9.12 26.11 12.10
C ARG A 1044 -9.73 25.26 10.99
N VAL A 1045 -10.46 25.90 10.08
CA VAL A 1045 -11.29 25.22 9.06
C VAL A 1045 -10.86 25.51 7.62
N GLY A 1046 -10.08 26.58 7.42
CA GLY A 1046 -9.46 26.97 6.17
C GLY A 1046 -8.03 27.49 6.38
N GLY A 1047 -7.44 28.10 5.35
CA GLY A 1047 -6.09 28.67 5.46
C GLY A 1047 -6.01 29.80 6.48
N ASP A 1048 -6.95 30.73 6.36
CA ASP A 1048 -7.17 31.96 7.14
C ASP A 1048 -8.51 31.96 7.90
N GLU A 1049 -9.26 30.86 7.86
CA GLU A 1049 -10.60 30.72 8.47
C GLU A 1049 -10.57 29.89 9.76
N PHE A 1050 -11.15 30.45 10.83
CA PHE A 1050 -11.32 29.83 12.14
C PHE A 1050 -12.80 29.75 12.53
N LEU A 1051 -13.16 28.72 13.29
CA LEU A 1051 -14.46 28.61 13.98
C LEU A 1051 -14.29 28.71 15.49
N ALA A 1052 -15.24 29.37 16.14
CA ALA A 1052 -15.47 29.23 17.58
C ALA A 1052 -16.97 29.03 17.86
N PHE A 1053 -17.30 28.16 18.82
CA PHE A 1053 -18.67 27.82 19.20
C PHE A 1053 -18.78 27.72 20.72
N MET A 1054 -19.67 28.52 21.31
CA MET A 1054 -19.79 28.68 22.78
C MET A 1054 -21.25 28.74 23.23
N SER A 1055 -21.52 28.36 24.48
CA SER A 1055 -22.83 28.56 25.12
C SER A 1055 -22.95 29.94 25.77
N TYR A 1056 -24.14 30.54 25.66
CA TYR A 1056 -24.49 31.85 26.24
C TYR A 1056 -25.86 31.79 26.95
N SER A 1057 -26.27 32.86 27.64
CA SER A 1057 -27.51 32.86 28.46
C SER A 1057 -28.83 33.00 27.70
N GLY A 1058 -28.80 33.10 26.38
CA GLY A 1058 -29.92 33.60 25.57
C GLY A 1058 -29.91 35.13 25.37
N GLU A 1059 -29.17 35.90 26.19
CA GLU A 1059 -28.93 37.33 25.91
C GLU A 1059 -27.87 37.52 24.82
N VAL A 1060 -28.31 37.87 23.61
CA VAL A 1060 -27.43 38.15 22.44
C VAL A 1060 -26.44 39.30 22.69
N ARG A 1061 -26.65 40.12 23.74
CA ARG A 1061 -25.65 41.10 24.22
C ARG A 1061 -24.35 40.46 24.70
N GLU A 1062 -24.39 39.24 25.24
CA GLU A 1062 -23.18 38.46 25.58
C GLU A 1062 -22.39 38.12 24.31
N VAL A 1063 -23.09 37.74 23.24
CA VAL A 1063 -22.52 37.37 21.94
C VAL A 1063 -21.90 38.59 21.25
N ILE A 1064 -22.59 39.74 21.28
CA ILE A 1064 -22.07 41.03 20.81
C ILE A 1064 -20.81 41.42 21.57
N SER A 1065 -20.86 41.45 22.90
CA SER A 1065 -19.71 41.84 23.72
C SER A 1065 -18.53 40.87 23.57
N LYS A 1066 -18.79 39.58 23.33
CA LYS A 1066 -17.76 38.60 22.97
C LYS A 1066 -17.12 38.92 21.60
N ALA A 1067 -17.92 39.26 20.59
CA ALA A 1067 -17.44 39.59 19.26
C ALA A 1067 -16.59 40.87 19.25
N GLU A 1068 -17.06 41.94 19.90
CA GLU A 1068 -16.34 43.20 20.11
C GLU A 1068 -14.99 42.94 20.79
N ALA A 1069 -15.01 42.27 21.94
CA ALA A 1069 -13.80 41.93 22.69
C ALA A 1069 -12.85 40.98 21.94
N LEU A 1070 -13.32 40.24 20.93
CA LEU A 1070 -12.49 39.38 20.10
C LEU A 1070 -11.81 40.17 18.97
N VAL A 1071 -12.54 41.08 18.31
CA VAL A 1071 -11.97 42.02 17.31
C VAL A 1071 -10.88 42.87 17.95
N ASP A 1072 -11.16 43.50 19.11
CA ASP A 1072 -10.21 44.37 19.83
C ASP A 1072 -8.89 43.66 20.19
N GLU A 1073 -8.96 42.36 20.55
CA GLU A 1073 -7.79 41.54 20.90
C GLU A 1073 -6.98 41.14 19.65
N LEU A 1074 -7.64 40.84 18.54
CA LEU A 1074 -7.00 40.38 17.31
C LEU A 1074 -6.38 41.55 16.51
N HIS A 1075 -6.97 42.75 16.57
CA HIS A 1075 -6.45 43.98 15.95
C HIS A 1075 -5.14 44.50 16.60
N GLN A 1076 -4.80 44.06 17.83
CA GLN A 1076 -3.55 44.48 18.49
C GLN A 1076 -2.32 44.03 17.68
N PRO A 1077 -1.27 44.85 17.54
CA PRO A 1077 -0.05 44.43 16.86
C PRO A 1077 0.56 43.14 17.44
N MET A 1078 1.23 42.38 16.59
CA MET A 1078 1.91 41.13 16.93
C MET A 1078 3.41 41.33 16.72
N GLY A 1079 4.18 41.21 17.80
CA GLY A 1079 5.65 41.18 17.73
C GLY A 1079 6.10 39.83 17.20
N ILE A 1080 6.66 39.79 15.99
CA ILE A 1080 7.12 38.58 15.31
C ILE A 1080 8.46 38.94 14.65
N ASN A 1081 9.53 38.21 15.00
CA ASN A 1081 10.89 38.40 14.46
C ASN A 1081 11.37 39.87 14.50
N ASP A 1082 11.21 40.52 15.66
CA ASP A 1082 11.47 41.97 15.90
C ASP A 1082 10.63 42.97 15.08
N GLU A 1083 9.77 42.51 14.16
CA GLU A 1083 8.77 43.34 13.46
C GLU A 1083 7.42 43.37 14.19
N SER A 1084 6.61 44.40 13.87
CA SER A 1084 5.30 44.65 14.47
C SER A 1084 4.20 44.51 13.42
N VAL A 1085 3.69 43.29 13.25
CA VAL A 1085 2.69 42.95 12.22
C VAL A 1085 1.28 43.20 12.76
N ARG A 1086 0.46 43.94 12.00
CA ARG A 1086 -0.99 44.06 12.27
C ARG A 1086 -1.78 43.34 11.18
N ALA A 1087 -2.61 42.40 11.61
CA ALA A 1087 -3.72 41.86 10.83
C ALA A 1087 -5.04 42.42 11.39
N THR A 1088 -6.10 42.41 10.60
CA THR A 1088 -7.48 42.63 11.06
C THR A 1088 -8.31 41.37 10.80
N VAL A 1089 -9.50 41.28 11.39
CA VAL A 1089 -10.39 40.13 11.19
C VAL A 1089 -11.81 40.56 10.86
N SER A 1090 -12.43 39.85 9.93
CA SER A 1090 -13.87 39.89 9.69
C SER A 1090 -14.53 38.72 10.41
N ILE A 1091 -15.62 38.96 11.13
CA ILE A 1091 -16.35 37.94 11.89
C ILE A 1091 -17.83 37.91 11.47
N GLY A 1092 -18.34 36.73 11.17
CA GLY A 1092 -19.77 36.47 11.00
C GLY A 1092 -20.31 35.59 12.12
N VAL A 1093 -21.45 35.94 12.71
CA VAL A 1093 -22.01 35.21 13.87
C VAL A 1093 -23.48 34.83 13.65
N SER A 1094 -23.85 33.61 14.03
CA SER A 1094 -25.23 33.11 14.06
C SER A 1094 -25.57 32.49 15.42
N CYS A 1095 -26.84 32.51 15.81
CA CYS A 1095 -27.29 32.02 17.12
C CYS A 1095 -28.23 30.81 16.99
N TYR A 1096 -27.97 29.76 17.76
CA TYR A 1096 -28.93 28.69 18.03
C TYR A 1096 -29.88 29.12 19.17
N PRO A 1097 -31.20 28.92 19.05
CA PRO A 1097 -31.92 28.32 17.92
C PRO A 1097 -32.48 29.32 16.88
N GLU A 1098 -32.24 30.63 17.00
CA GLU A 1098 -32.91 31.67 16.19
C GLU A 1098 -32.50 31.72 14.71
N ASP A 1099 -31.26 31.32 14.41
CA ASP A 1099 -30.66 31.32 13.08
C ASP A 1099 -30.50 29.92 12.45
N GLY A 1100 -30.54 28.87 13.25
CA GLY A 1100 -30.44 27.51 12.78
C GLY A 1100 -30.62 26.52 13.93
N ARG A 1101 -31.13 25.33 13.62
CA ARG A 1101 -31.19 24.21 14.58
C ARG A 1101 -30.17 23.10 14.29
N ASP A 1102 -29.46 23.18 13.17
CA ASP A 1102 -28.36 22.27 12.79
C ASP A 1102 -27.09 23.06 12.41
N PHE A 1103 -25.98 22.33 12.29
CA PHE A 1103 -24.67 22.89 11.96
C PHE A 1103 -24.64 23.64 10.62
N TYR A 1104 -25.25 23.09 9.56
CA TYR A 1104 -25.16 23.66 8.21
C TYR A 1104 -25.97 24.94 8.09
N ASP A 1105 -27.11 25.02 8.78
CA ASP A 1105 -27.94 26.22 8.83
C ASP A 1105 -27.22 27.37 9.58
N LEU A 1106 -26.63 27.06 10.74
CA LEU A 1106 -25.82 28.01 11.51
C LEU A 1106 -24.57 28.47 10.74
N TYR A 1107 -23.83 27.54 10.14
CA TYR A 1107 -22.66 27.81 9.29
C TYR A 1107 -23.03 28.76 8.15
N ARG A 1108 -24.09 28.43 7.39
CA ARG A 1108 -24.58 29.21 6.25
C ARG A 1108 -24.99 30.63 6.65
N ARG A 1109 -25.59 30.81 7.83
CA ARG A 1109 -25.97 32.15 8.35
C ARG A 1109 -24.77 32.95 8.84
N ALA A 1110 -23.79 32.29 9.47
CA ALA A 1110 -22.55 32.93 9.91
C ALA A 1110 -21.69 33.36 8.71
N ASP A 1111 -21.51 32.50 7.71
CA ASP A 1111 -20.85 32.84 6.44
C ASP A 1111 -21.55 34.01 5.72
N SER A 1112 -22.89 33.97 5.62
CA SER A 1112 -23.67 35.08 5.06
C SER A 1112 -23.48 36.39 5.83
N ALA A 1113 -23.20 36.34 7.14
CA ALA A 1113 -22.88 37.52 7.95
C ALA A 1113 -21.42 37.96 7.78
N LEU A 1114 -20.48 37.01 7.66
CA LEU A 1114 -19.07 37.26 7.35
C LEU A 1114 -18.93 37.98 6.00
N TYR A 1115 -19.65 37.51 4.97
CA TYR A 1115 -19.66 38.14 3.65
C TYR A 1115 -20.18 39.60 3.72
N ARG A 1116 -21.21 39.88 4.54
CA ARG A 1116 -21.64 41.26 4.82
C ARG A 1116 -20.52 42.07 5.47
N ARG A 1117 -19.80 41.53 6.47
CA ARG A 1117 -18.67 42.27 7.07
C ARG A 1117 -17.55 42.55 6.06
N LYS A 1118 -17.21 41.55 5.23
CA LYS A 1118 -16.21 41.67 4.16
C LYS A 1118 -16.57 42.74 3.10
N SER A 1119 -17.86 43.05 2.91
CA SER A 1119 -18.31 44.16 2.06
C SER A 1119 -18.39 45.50 2.81
N MET A 1120 -18.65 45.49 4.13
CA MET A 1120 -18.69 46.67 5.01
C MET A 1120 -17.30 47.06 5.54
N ASN A 1121 -16.33 47.23 4.62
CA ASN A 1121 -14.94 47.65 4.89
C ASN A 1121 -14.06 46.72 5.76
N ARG A 1122 -14.47 45.47 6.06
CA ARG A 1122 -13.71 44.50 6.88
C ARG A 1122 -13.51 44.94 8.34
N ASP A 1123 -12.58 44.33 9.10
CA ASP A 1123 -12.17 44.72 10.46
C ASP A 1123 -13.35 44.93 11.43
N GLY A 1124 -13.95 43.84 11.90
CA GLY A 1124 -15.11 43.88 12.80
C GLY A 1124 -16.00 42.64 12.71
N PHE A 1125 -17.22 42.73 13.24
CA PHE A 1125 -18.20 41.64 13.19
C PHE A 1125 -19.55 42.06 12.57
N CYS A 1126 -20.31 41.07 12.12
CA CYS A 1126 -21.74 41.18 11.77
C CYS A 1126 -22.50 39.98 12.34
N LEU A 1127 -23.73 40.22 12.81
CA LEU A 1127 -24.67 39.16 13.17
C LEU A 1127 -25.47 38.70 11.94
N ALA A 1128 -26.05 37.51 12.02
CA ALA A 1128 -27.09 37.06 11.11
C ALA A 1128 -28.34 37.98 11.17
N ALA A 1129 -29.15 37.97 10.10
CA ALA A 1129 -29.98 39.10 9.68
C ALA A 1129 -31.29 39.33 10.50
N ARG A 1130 -31.30 38.97 11.78
CA ARG A 1130 -32.41 39.19 12.73
C ARG A 1130 -32.09 40.20 13.84
N PHE A 1131 -30.82 40.58 14.03
CA PHE A 1131 -30.36 41.32 15.21
C PHE A 1131 -29.90 42.76 14.94
N GLU A 1132 -30.09 43.29 13.73
CA GLU A 1132 -29.99 44.74 13.51
C GLU A 1132 -31.24 45.42 14.09
N ALA A 1133 -31.01 46.38 15.00
CA ALA A 1133 -32.03 47.38 15.31
C ALA A 1133 -32.31 48.23 14.05
N PRO A 1134 -33.55 48.68 13.81
CA PRO A 1134 -33.82 49.60 12.70
C PRO A 1134 -32.94 50.84 12.80
N ALA A 1135 -32.32 51.24 11.69
CA ALA A 1135 -31.53 52.47 11.65
C ALA A 1135 -32.44 53.70 11.78
N GLU A 1136 -32.14 54.57 12.73
CA GLU A 1136 -32.65 55.95 12.84
C GLU A 1136 -31.70 56.95 12.17
#